data_AF-A0A836VVU0-F1
#
_entry.id   AF-A0A836VVU0-F1
#
_cell.length_a   1.000
_cell.length_b   1.000
_cell.length_c   1.000
_cell.angle_alpha   90.00
_cell.angle_beta   90.00
_cell.angle_gamma   90.00
#
_symmetry.space_group_name_H-M   'P 1'
#
loop_
_entity.id
_entity.type
_entity.pdbx_description
1 polymer ?
#
loop_
_entity_poly.entity_id
_entity_poly.type
_entity_poly.pdbx_seq_one_letter_code
_entity_poly.pdbx_strand_id
1 'polypeptide(L)'
;MSRSALVGNTASAQGGGLYNRGTATIADSSVGGVGTGTIGYGNTSESRGGGIFNAGTGSANLTLLRTTVTQNRATADGGGIYNEDVLTIRNSTFSGNFADGNGGAILNSESGTAQGTVTIRTSTLVQNSAANVGGGVANEGPQLIDVSNTIIALNVAAVADNDVRGGFTSSGFNLIGDVGGAVGFVDGQNGDQIGTTVSPLNPILGPLTDNGGPTLTHELLPGSPAIDTGDNTGGPDNTDQRGADRPTDDTSDIGAFEVNDYVVSIQDLTHVEGDTGSTPFVFTVVLDRASVETVTVDYVVEPDTARVGEDFLAQEGTVIFAPGELTKTITVQVNGDTTPEPTETFNVRLTGAVNATIADDLAVGTILNDDAAISIDDVAETEGDVGSKTFVFTVTLSAPSVETITVDYQTTDGTATVADGDYQGTSGTLTFAPGELQKTIAVTVFGDTTVEPNETFFVDLTGSRDSAGNAVPFAKNQGVGTIQNDETAISIGDVTLQEGDTGFTDFVFNVTLNQPNGLPITVDWTTTDGTANSGSDYVAASGQVLFNPGEMVKTITVQVIGDVRFEPDETFFVNLSNPVNAALSDQEGLGTIQNDDPAPVQWRIFVNGAGEIEVERNSATYLTTNDFVNPLILTGDQGGPEDDEFTVDFVN
;
A
#
# COMPACT_ATOMS: atom_id res chain seq x y z
N MET A 1 -3.58 40.05 30.86
CA MET A 1 -2.31 40.33 30.13
C MET A 1 -1.83 39.02 29.55
N SER A 2 -1.47 38.98 28.26
CA SER A 2 -0.92 37.78 27.62
C SER A 2 0.20 38.15 26.65
N ARG A 3 1.26 37.33 26.55
CA ARG A 3 2.40 37.54 25.63
C ARG A 3 2.96 38.95 25.66
N SER A 4 3.15 39.48 26.86
CA SER A 4 3.52 40.87 27.09
C SER A 4 4.60 40.97 28.16
N ALA A 5 5.27 42.12 28.27
CA ALA A 5 6.31 42.37 29.26
C ALA A 5 6.04 43.68 30.03
N LEU A 6 6.08 43.63 31.37
CA LEU A 6 6.08 44.82 32.24
C LEU A 6 7.48 45.01 32.81
N VAL A 7 8.25 45.95 32.27
CA VAL A 7 9.69 46.09 32.56
C VAL A 7 10.05 47.53 32.90
N GLY A 8 10.91 47.72 33.91
CA GLY A 8 11.54 48.99 34.22
C GLY A 8 10.60 50.07 34.77
N ASN A 9 9.44 49.69 35.31
CA ASN A 9 8.50 50.63 35.92
C ASN A 9 8.92 50.96 37.35
N THR A 10 8.59 52.16 37.82
CA THR A 10 8.86 52.61 39.19
C THR A 10 7.62 53.22 39.81
N ALA A 11 7.24 52.74 40.99
CA ALA A 11 6.16 53.31 41.78
C ALA A 11 6.69 53.88 43.11
N SER A 12 6.28 55.09 43.46
CA SER A 12 6.56 55.70 44.77
C SER A 12 5.69 55.12 45.91
N ALA A 13 4.76 54.22 45.57
CA ALA A 13 3.87 53.55 46.51
C ALA A 13 3.94 52.04 46.27
N GLN A 14 2.85 51.39 45.91
CA GLN A 14 2.76 49.93 45.78
C GLN A 14 2.69 49.51 44.31
N GLY A 15 3.16 48.29 44.01
CA GLY A 15 2.97 47.66 42.70
C GLY A 15 3.82 48.29 41.60
N GLY A 16 5.13 48.10 41.66
CA GLY A 16 6.09 48.74 40.76
C GLY A 16 5.77 48.51 39.28
N GLY A 17 5.36 47.30 38.90
CA GLY A 17 4.87 46.97 37.56
C GLY A 17 3.34 46.96 37.45
N LEU A 18 2.65 46.36 38.42
CA LEU A 18 1.20 46.22 38.39
C LEU A 18 0.57 46.38 39.78
N TYR A 19 -0.52 47.13 39.84
CA TYR A 19 -1.39 47.25 41.02
C TYR A 19 -2.76 46.64 40.70
N ASN A 20 -3.14 45.56 41.37
CA ASN A 20 -4.41 44.89 41.19
C ASN A 20 -5.42 45.19 42.32
N ARG A 21 -6.66 45.52 41.96
CA ARG A 21 -7.81 45.73 42.87
C ARG A 21 -9.05 44.91 42.49
N GLY A 22 -8.94 44.07 41.46
CA GLY A 22 -10.05 43.29 40.90
C GLY A 22 -9.52 41.97 40.35
N THR A 23 -10.13 41.43 39.30
CA THR A 23 -9.63 40.19 38.71
C THR A 23 -8.60 40.48 37.62
N ALA A 24 -7.42 39.86 37.74
CA ALA A 24 -6.34 39.95 36.77
C ALA A 24 -5.75 38.57 36.48
N THR A 25 -5.60 38.25 35.20
CA THR A 25 -4.82 37.09 34.74
C THR A 25 -3.63 37.59 33.93
N ILE A 26 -2.44 37.12 34.29
CA ILE A 26 -1.18 37.32 33.57
C ILE A 26 -0.78 35.94 33.05
N ALA A 27 -0.80 35.78 31.73
CA ALA A 27 -0.49 34.53 31.07
C ALA A 27 0.68 34.72 30.09
N ASP A 28 1.59 33.76 29.93
CA ASP A 28 2.59 33.79 28.86
C ASP A 28 3.39 35.10 28.82
N SER A 29 3.67 35.72 29.97
CA SER A 29 4.16 37.11 30.06
C SER A 29 5.31 37.26 31.05
N SER A 30 6.08 38.35 30.93
CA SER A 30 7.13 38.68 31.90
C SER A 30 6.76 39.91 32.73
N VAL A 31 7.13 39.88 34.02
CA VAL A 31 7.03 41.01 34.95
C VAL A 31 8.41 41.23 35.57
N GLY A 32 9.12 42.23 35.07
CA GLY A 32 10.44 42.65 35.55
C GLY A 32 11.55 42.47 34.51
N GLY A 33 12.80 42.28 34.94
CA GLY A 33 13.98 42.35 34.09
C GLY A 33 14.10 41.19 33.10
N VAL A 34 14.33 41.47 31.81
CA VAL A 34 14.41 40.45 30.74
C VAL A 34 15.83 39.94 30.45
N GLY A 35 16.81 40.12 31.34
CA GLY A 35 18.22 39.81 31.06
C GLY A 35 19.01 39.21 32.23
N THR A 36 20.07 38.46 31.92
CA THR A 36 20.93 37.72 32.86
C THR A 36 22.09 38.55 33.47
N GLY A 37 22.05 39.88 33.34
CA GLY A 37 23.14 40.79 33.72
C GLY A 37 22.81 41.73 34.87
N THR A 38 23.81 42.03 35.71
CA THR A 38 23.73 42.84 36.95
C THR A 38 23.34 44.31 36.78
N ILE A 39 22.96 44.80 35.58
CA ILE A 39 22.65 46.23 35.39
C ILE A 39 21.47 46.43 34.43
N GLY A 40 20.26 46.44 34.99
CA GLY A 40 19.02 46.80 34.30
C GLY A 40 17.82 46.40 35.15
N TYR A 41 17.46 47.24 36.13
CA TYR A 41 16.40 46.98 37.10
C TYR A 41 15.12 46.41 36.46
N GLY A 42 14.53 45.39 37.08
CA GLY A 42 13.12 45.07 36.89
C GLY A 42 12.24 46.18 37.46
N ASN A 43 10.96 45.90 37.71
CA ASN A 43 10.10 46.93 38.27
C ASN A 43 10.47 47.23 39.73
N THR A 44 10.32 48.49 40.14
CA THR A 44 10.68 48.95 41.47
C THR A 44 9.52 49.62 42.20
N SER A 45 9.43 49.37 43.51
CA SER A 45 8.42 49.93 44.39
C SER A 45 9.08 50.51 45.64
N GLU A 46 8.83 51.79 45.93
CA GLU A 46 9.22 52.45 47.20
C GLU A 46 8.37 51.98 48.39
N SER A 47 7.52 50.97 48.20
CA SER A 47 6.83 50.27 49.27
C SER A 47 6.74 48.78 48.95
N ARG A 48 5.53 48.23 48.90
CA ARG A 48 5.22 46.80 48.75
C ARG A 48 5.05 46.41 47.29
N GLY A 49 5.37 45.16 46.95
CA GLY A 49 5.10 44.60 45.63
C GLY A 49 5.98 45.23 44.55
N GLY A 50 7.24 44.83 44.48
CA GLY A 50 8.20 45.37 43.51
C GLY A 50 7.73 45.13 42.08
N GLY A 51 7.30 43.90 41.78
CA GLY A 51 6.65 43.56 40.52
C GLY A 51 5.16 43.85 40.58
N ILE A 52 4.45 43.19 41.50
CA ILE A 52 2.99 43.22 41.56
C ILE A 52 2.53 43.44 43.00
N PHE A 53 1.52 44.29 43.16
CA PHE A 53 0.74 44.42 44.38
C PHE A 53 -0.69 43.94 44.16
N ASN A 54 -1.14 42.93 44.89
CA ASN A 54 -2.51 42.42 44.87
C ASN A 54 -3.25 42.84 46.15
N ALA A 55 -4.18 43.79 46.04
CA ALA A 55 -4.77 44.49 47.18
C ALA A 55 -5.89 43.71 47.88
N GLY A 56 -5.97 43.80 49.21
CA GLY A 56 -6.93 43.07 50.05
C GLY A 56 -8.36 43.63 50.01
N THR A 57 -8.96 43.67 48.81
CA THR A 57 -10.28 44.29 48.58
C THR A 57 -11.45 43.32 48.73
N GLY A 58 -11.19 42.01 48.79
CA GLY A 58 -12.20 40.96 48.73
C GLY A 58 -12.69 40.66 47.31
N SER A 59 -12.05 41.25 46.32
CA SER A 59 -12.34 41.04 44.89
C SER A 59 -11.06 40.97 44.06
N ALA A 60 -9.88 41.04 44.70
CA ALA A 60 -8.62 41.06 43.99
C ALA A 60 -8.13 39.63 43.73
N ASN A 61 -8.52 39.07 42.59
CA ASN A 61 -8.12 37.73 42.19
C ASN A 61 -6.98 37.82 41.18
N LEU A 62 -5.78 37.43 41.57
CA LEU A 62 -4.61 37.43 40.70
C LEU A 62 -4.25 36.00 40.27
N THR A 63 -4.18 35.75 38.97
CA THR A 63 -3.71 34.49 38.40
C THR A 63 -2.49 34.72 37.52
N LEU A 64 -1.41 33.99 37.79
CA LEU A 64 -0.22 33.90 36.94
C LEU A 64 -0.16 32.51 36.33
N LEU A 65 0.00 32.46 35.01
CA LEU A 65 0.12 31.23 34.23
C LEU A 65 1.28 31.39 33.24
N ARG A 66 2.24 30.46 33.19
CA ARG A 66 3.34 30.54 32.20
C ARG A 66 4.06 31.89 32.20
N THR A 67 4.28 32.42 33.39
CA THR A 67 4.74 33.81 33.60
C THR A 67 6.09 33.82 34.30
N THR A 68 6.97 34.73 33.88
CA THR A 68 8.26 34.94 34.55
C THR A 68 8.26 36.26 35.31
N VAL A 69 8.36 36.20 36.64
CA VAL A 69 8.48 37.37 37.52
C VAL A 69 9.92 37.49 37.97
N THR A 70 10.64 38.51 37.51
CA THR A 70 12.11 38.51 37.61
C THR A 70 12.71 39.87 37.92
N GLN A 71 13.74 39.90 38.77
CA GLN A 71 14.53 41.10 39.06
C GLN A 71 13.75 42.32 39.54
N ASN A 72 12.57 42.12 40.12
CA ASN A 72 11.80 43.21 40.70
C ASN A 72 12.31 43.57 42.09
N ARG A 73 12.13 44.82 42.52
CA ARG A 73 12.59 45.30 43.82
C ARG A 73 11.51 46.03 44.60
N ALA A 74 11.27 45.60 45.83
CA ALA A 74 10.47 46.32 46.82
C ALA A 74 11.37 46.86 47.93
N THR A 75 11.18 48.11 48.34
CA THR A 75 11.87 48.67 49.52
C THR A 75 11.17 48.33 50.84
N ALA A 76 9.97 47.75 50.77
CA ALA A 76 9.35 47.03 51.88
C ALA A 76 9.29 45.54 51.51
N ASP A 77 8.11 44.94 51.50
CA ASP A 77 7.93 43.50 51.37
C ASP A 77 7.44 43.09 49.96
N GLY A 78 7.64 41.81 49.61
CA GLY A 78 7.13 41.23 48.37
C GLY A 78 7.88 41.74 47.16
N GLY A 79 9.13 41.31 46.97
CA GLY A 79 9.98 41.77 45.88
C GLY A 79 9.37 41.50 44.51
N GLY A 80 8.96 40.25 44.27
CA GLY A 80 8.15 39.88 43.10
C GLY A 80 6.69 40.29 43.30
N ILE A 81 6.04 39.71 44.30
CA ILE A 81 4.62 39.95 44.60
C ILE A 81 4.41 40.24 46.08
N TYR A 82 3.61 41.27 46.36
CA TYR A 82 2.95 41.43 47.65
C TYR A 82 1.46 41.15 47.48
N ASN A 83 0.95 40.19 48.25
CA ASN A 83 -0.42 39.70 48.13
C ASN A 83 -1.20 39.90 49.43
N GLU A 84 -2.45 40.36 49.32
CA GLU A 84 -3.38 40.53 50.43
C GLU A 84 -4.75 39.83 50.19
N ASP A 85 -4.91 39.10 49.08
CA ASP A 85 -6.18 38.51 48.64
C ASP A 85 -5.91 37.19 47.87
N VAL A 86 -6.78 36.76 46.95
CA VAL A 86 -6.60 35.51 46.19
C VAL A 86 -5.43 35.58 45.20
N LEU A 87 -4.54 34.59 45.26
CA LEU A 87 -3.40 34.43 44.36
C LEU A 87 -3.27 32.99 43.87
N THR A 88 -3.26 32.80 42.56
CA THR A 88 -3.01 31.50 41.91
C THR A 88 -1.80 31.61 41.00
N ILE A 89 -0.81 30.75 41.19
CA ILE A 89 0.40 30.68 40.38
C ILE A 89 0.54 29.27 39.82
N ARG A 90 0.68 29.17 38.49
CA ARG A 90 0.82 27.89 37.77
C ARG A 90 1.87 28.00 36.68
N ASN A 91 2.69 26.95 36.50
CA ASN A 91 3.67 26.87 35.41
C ASN A 91 4.54 28.15 35.32
N SER A 92 4.97 28.74 36.44
CA SER A 92 5.57 30.07 36.45
C SER A 92 6.91 30.10 37.15
N THR A 93 7.77 31.03 36.74
CA THR A 93 9.14 31.17 37.26
C THR A 93 9.31 32.50 37.99
N PHE A 94 9.86 32.47 39.20
CA PHE A 94 10.24 33.66 39.97
C PHE A 94 11.73 33.63 40.23
N SER A 95 12.46 34.61 39.70
CA SER A 95 13.92 34.61 39.79
C SER A 95 14.53 35.98 40.04
N GLY A 96 15.47 36.08 40.97
CA GLY A 96 16.21 37.32 41.20
C GLY A 96 15.41 38.47 41.79
N ASN A 97 14.20 38.25 42.32
CA ASN A 97 13.42 39.33 42.94
C ASN A 97 13.95 39.67 44.33
N PHE A 98 13.82 40.94 44.73
CA PHE A 98 14.44 41.46 45.93
C PHE A 98 13.47 42.28 46.80
N ALA A 99 13.43 42.00 48.11
CA ALA A 99 12.71 42.81 49.10
C ALA A 99 13.67 43.30 50.19
N ASP A 100 13.64 44.61 50.51
CA ASP A 100 14.32 45.14 51.71
C ASP A 100 13.60 44.73 53.02
N GLY A 101 12.40 44.15 52.92
CA GLY A 101 11.63 43.54 54.00
C GLY A 101 11.60 42.01 53.89
N ASN A 102 10.40 41.44 54.00
CA ASN A 102 10.11 40.02 53.93
C ASN A 102 9.65 39.59 52.52
N GLY A 103 9.78 38.31 52.17
CA GLY A 103 9.19 37.75 50.94
C GLY A 103 9.87 38.24 49.68
N GLY A 104 11.06 37.72 49.36
CA GLY A 104 11.82 38.14 48.18
C GLY A 104 11.07 37.84 46.88
N ALA A 105 10.58 36.61 46.70
CA ALA A 105 9.70 36.27 45.59
C ALA A 105 8.26 36.72 45.88
N ILE A 106 7.71 36.25 47.01
CA ILE A 106 6.31 36.47 47.37
C ILE A 106 6.21 36.76 48.87
N LEU A 107 5.46 37.79 49.21
CA LEU A 107 4.88 37.95 50.54
C LEU A 107 3.35 37.85 50.47
N ASN A 108 2.77 36.98 51.29
CA ASN A 108 1.34 36.97 51.58
C ASN A 108 1.07 37.62 52.94
N SER A 109 0.25 38.67 52.95
CA SER A 109 -0.13 39.42 54.15
C SER A 109 -1.61 39.77 54.10
N GLU A 110 -2.44 38.96 54.74
CA GLU A 110 -3.88 39.22 54.85
C GLU A 110 -4.14 40.24 55.97
N SER A 111 -3.79 41.51 55.73
CA SER A 111 -4.02 42.60 56.69
C SER A 111 -5.39 43.29 56.55
N GLY A 112 -6.22 42.83 55.60
CA GLY A 112 -7.57 43.34 55.30
C GLY A 112 -8.72 42.45 55.82
N THR A 113 -9.96 42.77 55.44
CA THR A 113 -11.17 42.00 55.83
C THR A 113 -11.44 40.78 54.95
N ALA A 114 -10.68 40.60 53.87
CA ALA A 114 -10.80 39.49 52.94
C ALA A 114 -9.70 38.46 53.22
N GLN A 115 -10.08 37.17 53.26
CA GLN A 115 -9.17 36.04 53.42
C GLN A 115 -9.18 35.26 52.11
N GLY A 116 -8.21 35.54 51.24
CA GLY A 116 -8.07 34.90 49.94
C GLY A 116 -7.26 33.61 50.04
N THR A 117 -7.52 32.66 49.15
CA THR A 117 -6.70 31.44 49.03
C THR A 117 -5.46 31.72 48.18
N VAL A 118 -4.31 31.19 48.59
CA VAL A 118 -3.07 31.24 47.82
C VAL A 118 -2.66 29.83 47.41
N THR A 119 -2.47 29.63 46.11
CA THR A 119 -2.09 28.33 45.53
C THR A 119 -0.87 28.51 44.62
N ILE A 120 0.16 27.71 44.82
CA ILE A 120 1.36 27.67 43.97
C ILE A 120 1.52 26.24 43.45
N ARG A 121 1.49 26.07 42.13
CA ARG A 121 1.59 24.76 41.49
C ARG A 121 2.57 24.79 40.33
N THR A 122 3.31 23.70 40.11
CA THR A 122 4.18 23.50 38.93
C THR A 122 5.07 24.71 38.65
N SER A 123 5.67 25.28 39.68
CA SER A 123 6.37 26.58 39.58
C SER A 123 7.79 26.50 40.14
N THR A 124 8.64 27.44 39.72
CA THR A 124 10.05 27.49 40.15
C THR A 124 10.35 28.86 40.75
N LEU A 125 10.62 28.91 42.06
CA LEU A 125 10.91 30.14 42.80
C LEU A 125 12.33 30.05 43.37
N VAL A 126 13.28 30.67 42.68
CA VAL A 126 14.71 30.52 42.99
C VAL A 126 15.47 31.83 42.92
N GLN A 127 16.61 31.94 43.60
CA GLN A 127 17.49 33.11 43.54
C GLN A 127 16.81 34.43 43.94
N ASN A 128 15.71 34.39 44.69
CA ASN A 128 15.06 35.57 45.24
C ASN A 128 15.68 35.91 46.60
N SER A 129 15.60 37.18 47.00
CA SER A 129 16.26 37.66 48.21
C SER A 129 15.40 38.60 49.06
N ALA A 130 15.49 38.43 50.37
CA ALA A 130 14.85 39.27 51.38
C ALA A 130 15.89 39.75 52.40
N ALA A 131 15.86 41.01 52.80
CA ALA A 131 16.74 41.50 53.87
C ALA A 131 16.27 41.06 55.28
N ASN A 132 15.04 40.57 55.41
CA ASN A 132 14.53 39.95 56.63
C ASN A 132 14.39 38.42 56.46
N VAL A 133 13.15 37.92 56.34
CA VAL A 133 12.84 36.48 56.27
C VAL A 133 12.06 36.11 55.01
N GLY A 134 12.11 34.83 54.63
CA GLY A 134 11.39 34.30 53.46
C GLY A 134 11.92 34.87 52.16
N GLY A 135 13.17 34.54 51.80
CA GLY A 135 13.76 34.95 50.53
C GLY A 135 12.93 34.47 49.34
N GLY A 136 12.41 33.23 49.40
CA GLY A 136 11.40 32.72 48.48
C GLY A 136 10.00 33.23 48.83
N VAL A 137 9.28 32.48 49.66
CA VAL A 137 7.88 32.76 50.03
C VAL A 137 7.75 33.01 51.52
N ALA A 138 7.18 34.16 51.90
CA ALA A 138 6.81 34.48 53.26
C ALA A 138 5.28 34.58 53.40
N ASN A 139 4.70 33.74 54.25
CA ASN A 139 3.30 33.79 54.64
C ASN A 139 3.14 34.39 56.04
N GLU A 140 2.57 35.59 56.11
CA GLU A 140 2.20 36.27 57.36
C GLU A 140 0.68 36.29 57.58
N GLY A 141 -0.10 35.77 56.63
CA GLY A 141 -1.55 35.61 56.74
C GLY A 141 -1.94 34.46 57.68
N PRO A 142 -3.20 34.44 58.15
CA PRO A 142 -3.72 33.36 58.99
C PRO A 142 -4.04 32.08 58.20
N GLN A 143 -4.24 32.17 56.89
CA GLN A 143 -4.51 31.01 56.02
C GLN A 143 -3.20 30.36 55.56
N LEU A 144 -3.22 29.04 55.39
CA LEU A 144 -2.08 28.29 54.85
C LEU A 144 -2.00 28.47 53.33
N ILE A 145 -0.79 28.58 52.80
CA ILE A 145 -0.56 28.56 51.34
C ILE A 145 -0.50 27.11 50.87
N ASP A 146 -1.28 26.76 49.86
CA ASP A 146 -1.25 25.44 49.23
C ASP A 146 -0.18 25.37 48.15
N VAL A 147 0.71 24.37 48.24
CA VAL A 147 1.84 24.19 47.33
C VAL A 147 1.89 22.76 46.81
N SER A 148 2.01 22.59 45.49
CA SER A 148 2.21 21.29 44.84
C SER A 148 3.18 21.35 43.66
N ASN A 149 3.92 20.26 43.44
CA ASN A 149 4.80 20.11 42.28
C ASN A 149 5.74 21.31 42.02
N THR A 150 6.23 21.95 43.07
CA THR A 150 6.89 23.27 42.98
C THR A 150 8.29 23.24 43.59
N ILE A 151 9.22 23.94 42.94
CA ILE A 151 10.57 24.21 43.46
C ILE A 151 10.55 25.55 44.20
N ILE A 152 10.95 25.56 45.47
CA ILE A 152 11.29 26.78 46.23
C ILE A 152 12.65 26.55 46.87
N ALA A 153 13.72 26.99 46.21
CA ALA A 153 15.09 26.68 46.62
C ALA A 153 16.06 27.78 46.18
N LEU A 154 17.29 27.78 46.71
CA LEU A 154 18.35 28.74 46.32
C LEU A 154 17.96 30.21 46.55
N ASN A 155 16.96 30.49 47.39
CA ASN A 155 16.63 31.84 47.79
C ASN A 155 17.48 32.23 49.02
N VAL A 156 17.56 33.53 49.32
CA VAL A 156 18.40 34.03 50.41
C VAL A 156 17.64 35.04 51.27
N ALA A 157 17.60 34.81 52.57
CA ALA A 157 17.10 35.74 53.57
C ALA A 157 18.21 36.12 54.54
N ALA A 158 18.39 37.41 54.83
CA ALA A 158 19.51 37.83 55.67
C ALA A 158 19.33 37.47 57.16
N VAL A 159 18.09 37.22 57.61
CA VAL A 159 17.81 36.87 59.02
C VAL A 159 17.62 35.37 59.21
N ALA A 160 16.63 34.77 58.53
CA ALA A 160 16.28 33.36 58.65
C ALA A 160 15.30 32.97 57.53
N ASP A 161 15.04 31.66 57.39
CA ASP A 161 13.97 31.13 56.54
C ASP A 161 14.20 31.51 55.07
N ASN A 162 15.27 30.97 54.49
CA ASN A 162 15.73 31.34 53.15
C ASN A 162 14.67 31.11 52.07
N ASP A 163 14.09 29.92 52.02
CA ASP A 163 13.16 29.54 50.95
C ASP A 163 11.70 29.76 51.34
N VAL A 164 11.30 29.34 52.53
CA VAL A 164 9.90 29.44 52.99
C VAL A 164 9.80 29.90 54.45
N ARG A 165 8.81 30.75 54.73
CA ARG A 165 8.46 31.25 56.08
C ARG A 165 6.95 31.19 56.27
N GLY A 166 6.51 30.71 57.44
CA GLY A 166 5.10 30.73 57.83
C GLY A 166 4.40 29.38 57.65
N GLY A 167 3.07 29.39 57.47
CA GLY A 167 2.26 28.19 57.36
C GLY A 167 1.89 27.81 55.93
N PHE A 168 2.04 26.53 55.60
CA PHE A 168 1.76 25.94 54.30
C PHE A 168 0.89 24.68 54.45
N THR A 169 0.24 24.30 53.35
CA THR A 169 -0.30 22.97 53.12
C THR A 169 0.45 22.40 51.94
N SER A 170 1.13 21.26 52.12
CA SER A 170 1.72 20.55 51.01
C SER A 170 0.70 19.60 50.38
N SER A 171 0.41 19.81 49.11
CA SER A 171 -0.33 18.89 48.25
C SER A 171 0.60 17.88 47.54
N GLY A 172 1.88 17.84 47.92
CA GLY A 172 2.86 16.85 47.48
C GLY A 172 3.80 17.30 46.35
N PHE A 173 4.85 16.50 46.17
CA PHE A 173 5.86 16.63 45.12
C PHE A 173 6.58 17.98 45.09
N ASN A 174 6.84 18.59 46.24
CA ASN A 174 7.56 19.86 46.30
C ASN A 174 9.04 19.66 46.59
N LEU A 175 9.91 20.47 45.98
CA LEU A 175 11.32 20.56 46.34
C LEU A 175 11.55 21.88 47.09
N ILE A 176 11.72 21.78 48.41
CA ILE A 176 12.03 22.93 49.27
C ILE A 176 13.50 22.86 49.64
N GLY A 177 14.28 23.87 49.23
CA GLY A 177 15.71 23.94 49.49
C GLY A 177 16.03 24.01 50.99
N ASP A 178 15.38 24.90 51.72
CA ASP A 178 15.51 25.10 53.16
C ASP A 178 14.16 25.47 53.78
N VAL A 179 13.56 24.52 54.51
CA VAL A 179 12.26 24.71 55.16
C VAL A 179 12.31 25.70 56.33
N GLY A 180 13.48 25.96 56.91
CA GLY A 180 13.63 26.82 58.08
C GLY A 180 12.63 26.52 59.20
N GLY A 181 11.95 27.56 59.68
CA GLY A 181 10.86 27.50 60.66
C GLY A 181 9.46 27.41 60.06
N ALA A 182 9.31 27.18 58.75
CA ALA A 182 8.00 26.98 58.14
C ALA A 182 7.35 25.67 58.60
N VAL A 183 6.01 25.64 58.58
CA VAL A 183 5.23 24.45 58.89
C VAL A 183 4.40 24.03 57.69
N GLY A 184 4.13 22.72 57.56
CA GLY A 184 3.30 22.17 56.48
C GLY A 184 4.04 21.32 55.45
N PHE A 185 5.38 21.31 55.51
CA PHE A 185 6.23 20.45 54.69
C PHE A 185 6.91 19.38 55.54
N VAL A 186 6.98 18.16 55.02
CA VAL A 186 7.62 17.02 55.68
C VAL A 186 8.39 16.20 54.65
N ASP A 187 9.68 16.00 54.88
CA ASP A 187 10.56 15.26 53.95
C ASP A 187 10.06 13.83 53.72
N GLY A 188 10.02 13.42 52.45
CA GLY A 188 9.56 12.11 51.99
C GLY A 188 8.05 11.88 52.09
N GLN A 189 7.27 12.84 52.63
CA GLN A 189 5.82 12.73 52.69
C GLN A 189 5.21 13.20 51.36
N ASN A 190 4.33 12.40 50.76
CA ASN A 190 3.64 12.74 49.50
C ASN A 190 4.60 13.16 48.36
N GLY A 191 5.81 12.59 48.32
CA GLY A 191 6.82 12.93 47.31
C GLY A 191 7.56 14.25 47.54
N ASP A 192 7.33 14.93 48.67
CA ASP A 192 8.09 16.14 49.02
C ASP A 192 9.56 15.81 49.30
N GLN A 193 10.44 16.67 48.80
CA GLN A 193 11.88 16.66 49.04
C GLN A 193 12.26 17.93 49.80
N ILE A 194 12.59 17.79 51.08
CA ILE A 194 12.69 18.94 52.00
C ILE A 194 14.08 19.03 52.61
N GLY A 195 14.81 20.09 52.25
CA GLY A 195 16.08 20.44 52.86
C GLY A 195 15.93 21.28 54.14
N THR A 196 17.05 21.43 54.84
CA THR A 196 17.13 22.16 56.11
C THR A 196 18.23 23.21 56.05
N THR A 197 18.23 24.15 56.98
CA THR A 197 19.25 25.21 57.04
C THR A 197 20.68 24.68 57.14
N VAL A 198 20.88 23.48 57.71
CA VAL A 198 22.20 22.84 57.83
C VAL A 198 22.57 21.98 56.62
N SER A 199 21.58 21.56 55.85
CA SER A 199 21.74 20.70 54.67
C SER A 199 20.66 21.07 53.64
N PRO A 200 20.81 22.22 52.97
CA PRO A 200 19.83 22.66 51.99
C PRO A 200 19.89 21.78 50.74
N LEU A 201 18.73 21.54 50.13
CA LEU A 201 18.65 20.83 48.85
C LEU A 201 18.94 21.78 47.69
N ASN A 202 19.71 21.30 46.71
CA ASN A 202 19.98 22.01 45.48
C ASN A 202 19.17 21.36 44.35
N PRO A 203 18.26 22.09 43.68
CA PRO A 203 17.50 21.58 42.54
C PRO A 203 18.35 21.40 41.28
N ILE A 204 19.63 21.78 41.26
CA ILE A 204 20.56 21.66 40.12
C ILE A 204 19.96 22.25 38.83
N LEU A 205 19.84 23.58 38.84
CA LEU A 205 19.21 24.33 37.75
C LEU A 205 20.23 25.04 36.87
N GLY A 206 19.91 25.17 35.58
CA GLY A 206 20.59 26.06 34.65
C GLY A 206 20.32 27.54 34.94
N PRO A 207 21.01 28.46 34.25
CA PRO A 207 20.69 29.89 34.33
C PRO A 207 19.26 30.18 33.86
N LEU A 208 18.72 31.34 34.24
CA LEU A 208 17.44 31.81 33.68
C LEU A 208 17.67 32.22 32.22
N THR A 209 17.19 31.42 31.28
CA THR A 209 17.42 31.60 29.84
C THR A 209 16.17 31.33 29.03
N ASP A 210 16.25 31.60 27.73
CA ASP A 210 15.24 31.17 26.78
C ASP A 210 15.47 29.69 26.46
N ASN A 211 14.67 28.82 27.09
CA ASN A 211 14.71 27.37 26.88
C ASN A 211 13.55 26.91 25.98
N GLY A 212 13.02 27.82 25.16
CA GLY A 212 11.79 27.65 24.38
C GLY A 212 10.54 28.11 25.12
N GLY A 213 9.45 28.36 24.38
CA GLY A 213 8.17 28.79 24.95
C GLY A 213 7.96 30.31 25.05
N PRO A 214 6.94 30.78 25.79
CA PRO A 214 6.55 32.19 25.79
C PRO A 214 7.39 33.08 26.72
N THR A 215 8.09 32.51 27.70
CA THR A 215 8.82 33.25 28.75
C THR A 215 10.05 32.46 29.23
N LEU A 216 11.02 33.14 29.86
CA LEU A 216 12.27 32.53 30.33
C LEU A 216 12.03 31.54 31.48
N THR A 217 12.75 30.42 31.49
CA THR A 217 12.69 29.38 32.53
C THR A 217 14.08 29.01 33.03
N HIS A 218 14.13 28.30 34.14
CA HIS A 218 15.32 27.56 34.56
C HIS A 218 15.19 26.12 34.09
N GLU A 219 16.14 25.65 33.29
CA GLU A 219 16.24 24.25 32.89
C GLU A 219 16.67 23.38 34.07
N LEU A 220 16.12 22.17 34.18
CA LEU A 220 16.61 21.13 35.09
C LEU A 220 17.83 20.48 34.45
N LEU A 221 18.97 20.52 35.16
CA LEU A 221 20.20 19.92 34.64
C LEU A 221 20.30 18.44 35.03
N PRO A 222 21.09 17.65 34.31
CA PRO A 222 21.35 16.27 34.67
C PRO A 222 21.72 16.04 36.12
N GLY A 223 21.12 15.00 36.71
CA GLY A 223 21.26 14.66 38.13
C GLY A 223 20.43 15.53 39.08
N SER A 224 19.62 16.46 38.55
CA SER A 224 18.66 17.20 39.36
C SER A 224 17.74 16.24 40.11
N PRO A 225 17.55 16.42 41.43
CA PRO A 225 16.63 15.59 42.18
C PRO A 225 15.15 15.90 41.86
N ALA A 226 14.86 16.94 41.08
CA ALA A 226 13.51 17.30 40.63
C ALA A 226 13.11 16.62 39.30
N ILE A 227 14.04 15.96 38.61
CA ILE A 227 13.73 15.18 37.40
C ILE A 227 12.98 13.91 37.81
N ASP A 228 11.91 13.55 37.10
CA ASP A 228 11.14 12.30 37.23
C ASP A 228 10.57 12.01 38.62
N THR A 229 10.34 13.06 39.41
CA THR A 229 9.93 12.95 40.83
C THR A 229 8.69 13.77 41.15
N GLY A 230 7.99 14.25 40.14
CA GLY A 230 6.80 15.08 40.22
C GLY A 230 5.46 14.34 40.21
N ASP A 231 4.39 15.12 40.14
CA ASP A 231 2.99 14.68 40.19
C ASP A 231 2.47 14.20 38.81
N ASN A 232 2.38 12.88 38.63
CA ASN A 232 1.89 12.26 37.38
C ASN A 232 0.37 12.16 37.27
N THR A 233 -0.40 12.69 38.23
CA THR A 233 -1.85 12.46 38.28
C THR A 233 -2.66 13.29 37.28
N GLY A 234 -1.99 14.00 36.35
CA GLY A 234 -2.65 14.68 35.23
C GLY A 234 -3.56 15.82 35.68
N GLY A 235 -3.12 16.61 36.68
CA GLY A 235 -3.79 17.84 37.08
C GLY A 235 -4.00 18.82 35.90
N PRO A 236 -4.54 20.03 36.13
CA PRO A 236 -4.91 20.93 35.04
C PRO A 236 -3.72 21.48 34.20
N ASP A 237 -2.49 21.08 34.51
CA ASP A 237 -1.22 21.50 33.92
C ASP A 237 -0.63 20.36 33.09
N ASN A 238 -1.29 19.98 32.00
CA ASN A 238 -0.79 18.99 31.04
C ASN A 238 0.37 19.50 30.17
N THR A 239 0.85 20.71 30.45
CA THR A 239 2.02 21.31 29.82
C THR A 239 2.86 22.04 30.85
N ASP A 240 4.16 22.15 30.61
CA ASP A 240 5.07 22.99 31.39
C ASP A 240 4.93 24.50 31.07
N GLN A 241 5.83 25.34 31.63
CA GLN A 241 5.85 26.78 31.36
C GLN A 241 6.04 27.14 29.89
N ARG A 242 6.73 26.29 29.14
CA ARG A 242 7.06 26.50 27.73
C ARG A 242 5.91 26.08 26.82
N GLY A 243 5.00 25.26 27.34
CA GLY A 243 3.92 24.64 26.59
C GLY A 243 4.30 23.26 26.04
N ALA A 244 5.41 22.66 26.49
CA ALA A 244 5.73 21.27 26.20
C ALA A 244 4.82 20.35 27.02
N ASP A 245 4.48 19.17 26.49
CA ASP A 245 3.63 18.20 27.17
C ASP A 245 4.20 17.80 28.53
N ARG A 246 3.32 17.43 29.48
CA ARG A 246 3.69 17.00 30.83
C ARG A 246 2.80 15.82 31.28
N PRO A 247 3.37 14.64 31.58
CA PRO A 247 4.78 14.28 31.41
C PRO A 247 5.16 14.07 29.94
N THR A 248 6.44 14.24 29.61
CA THR A 248 6.99 13.81 28.30
C THR A 248 7.44 12.36 28.27
N ASP A 249 7.56 11.73 29.43
CA ASP A 249 7.83 10.31 29.64
C ASP A 249 6.84 9.72 30.69
N ASP A 250 7.26 8.71 31.45
CA ASP A 250 6.42 8.05 32.47
C ASP A 250 6.22 8.91 33.74
N THR A 251 7.01 9.96 33.95
CA THR A 251 7.06 10.78 35.16
C THR A 251 7.16 12.27 34.88
N SER A 252 6.42 13.08 35.63
CA SER A 252 6.54 14.54 35.58
C SER A 252 7.73 15.01 36.39
N ASP A 253 8.30 16.15 36.03
CA ASP A 253 9.28 16.82 36.88
C ASP A 253 8.62 17.70 37.93
N ILE A 254 9.35 18.04 38.99
CA ILE A 254 8.98 19.08 39.94
C ILE A 254 9.38 20.46 39.38
N GLY A 255 8.46 21.43 39.41
CA GLY A 255 8.73 22.82 39.03
C GLY A 255 8.06 23.26 37.73
N ALA A 256 8.57 24.35 37.15
CA ALA A 256 8.00 24.99 35.95
C ALA A 256 8.49 24.41 34.61
N PHE A 257 9.54 23.60 34.64
CA PHE A 257 10.20 23.02 33.48
C PHE A 257 9.94 21.51 33.46
N GLU A 258 9.81 20.93 32.27
CA GLU A 258 9.75 19.48 32.03
C GLU A 258 10.92 19.06 31.13
N VAL A 259 11.73 18.09 31.54
CA VAL A 259 12.79 17.54 30.71
C VAL A 259 12.16 16.59 29.70
N ASN A 260 12.29 16.91 28.41
CA ASN A 260 11.86 15.98 27.37
C ASN A 260 12.97 14.95 27.12
N ASP A 261 12.61 13.67 27.01
CA ASP A 261 13.47 12.66 26.41
C ASP A 261 13.85 13.04 24.98
N TYR A 262 15.07 12.68 24.58
CA TYR A 262 15.47 12.78 23.18
C TYR A 262 14.76 11.70 22.35
N VAL A 263 14.56 11.95 21.07
CA VAL A 263 13.89 11.00 20.17
C VAL A 263 14.85 10.54 19.10
N VAL A 264 15.04 9.23 18.98
CA VAL A 264 15.84 8.61 17.94
C VAL A 264 14.97 7.98 16.85
N SER A 265 15.44 8.02 15.62
CA SER A 265 14.79 7.41 14.45
C SER A 265 15.83 6.94 13.43
N ILE A 266 15.44 6.02 12.56
CA ILE A 266 16.25 5.52 11.43
C ILE A 266 15.44 5.64 10.14
N GLN A 267 16.12 5.78 8.99
CA GLN A 267 15.47 5.91 7.68
C GLN A 267 15.73 4.71 6.78
N ASP A 268 14.72 4.33 6.00
CA ASP A 268 14.84 3.35 4.92
C ASP A 268 15.93 3.72 3.90
N LEU A 269 16.46 2.70 3.24
CA LEU A 269 17.46 2.87 2.19
C LEU A 269 17.17 1.91 1.03
N THR A 270 17.24 2.44 -0.19
CA THR A 270 17.18 1.63 -1.42
C THR A 270 18.47 1.84 -2.21
N HIS A 271 19.13 0.74 -2.58
CA HIS A 271 20.37 0.81 -3.35
C HIS A 271 20.57 -0.48 -4.19
N VAL A 272 21.42 -0.40 -5.21
CA VAL A 272 21.81 -1.58 -6.02
C VAL A 272 22.91 -2.37 -5.32
N GLU A 273 22.97 -3.68 -5.55
CA GLU A 273 23.99 -4.56 -4.94
C GLU A 273 25.33 -4.54 -5.66
N GLY A 274 25.32 -4.30 -6.98
CA GLY A 274 26.51 -4.24 -7.81
C GLY A 274 27.00 -5.61 -8.27
N ASP A 275 27.69 -5.65 -9.41
CA ASP A 275 28.04 -6.91 -10.07
C ASP A 275 29.08 -7.80 -9.32
N THR A 276 29.77 -7.26 -8.30
CA THR A 276 30.84 -7.98 -7.57
C THR A 276 31.08 -7.48 -6.16
N GLY A 277 31.51 -8.37 -5.27
CA GLY A 277 32.08 -8.01 -3.97
C GLY A 277 31.00 -7.64 -2.97
N SER A 278 31.14 -6.49 -2.30
CA SER A 278 30.11 -6.00 -1.38
C SER A 278 29.91 -4.49 -1.48
N THR A 279 28.65 -4.07 -1.54
CA THR A 279 28.23 -2.67 -1.58
C THR A 279 27.76 -2.22 -0.20
N PRO A 280 28.27 -1.08 0.32
CA PRO A 280 27.88 -0.59 1.64
C PRO A 280 26.53 0.14 1.60
N PHE A 281 25.55 -0.39 2.32
CA PHE A 281 24.26 0.25 2.58
C PHE A 281 24.38 1.07 3.88
N VAL A 282 24.33 2.40 3.77
CA VAL A 282 24.59 3.33 4.89
C VAL A 282 23.29 3.96 5.38
N PHE A 283 22.70 3.38 6.41
CA PHE A 283 21.51 3.89 7.09
C PHE A 283 21.87 5.04 8.01
N THR A 284 21.06 6.11 8.01
CA THR A 284 21.25 7.26 8.90
C THR A 284 20.31 7.14 10.10
N VAL A 285 20.89 7.18 11.30
CA VAL A 285 20.17 7.26 12.58
C VAL A 285 20.22 8.70 13.06
N VAL A 286 19.09 9.27 13.43
CA VAL A 286 18.93 10.70 13.74
C VAL A 286 18.37 10.87 15.14
N LEU A 287 19.00 11.78 15.89
CA LEU A 287 18.46 12.35 17.13
C LEU A 287 17.72 13.65 16.79
N ASP A 288 16.53 13.86 17.34
CA ASP A 288 15.67 15.01 17.07
C ASP A 288 16.32 16.37 17.43
N ARG A 289 17.19 16.36 18.44
CA ARG A 289 17.98 17.52 18.88
C ARG A 289 19.28 17.08 19.54
N ALA A 290 20.21 18.01 19.67
CA ALA A 290 21.53 17.72 20.22
C ALA A 290 21.44 17.43 21.72
N SER A 291 21.90 16.27 22.14
CA SER A 291 21.93 15.91 23.57
C SER A 291 23.10 16.55 24.31
N VAL A 292 22.89 16.88 25.58
CA VAL A 292 23.98 17.26 26.51
C VAL A 292 24.61 16.03 27.19
N GLU A 293 23.99 14.87 27.05
CA GLU A 293 24.46 13.59 27.55
C GLU A 293 24.76 12.63 26.40
N THR A 294 25.38 11.49 26.73
CA THR A 294 25.52 10.40 25.78
C THR A 294 24.17 9.71 25.60
N VAL A 295 23.74 9.52 24.35
CA VAL A 295 22.58 8.70 23.97
C VAL A 295 23.09 7.43 23.30
N THR A 296 22.57 6.27 23.70
CA THR A 296 22.89 4.99 23.06
C THR A 296 21.64 4.31 22.55
N VAL A 297 21.73 3.64 21.41
CA VAL A 297 20.67 2.78 20.87
C VAL A 297 21.30 1.54 20.25
N ASP A 298 20.82 0.36 20.61
CA ASP A 298 21.26 -0.90 20.04
C ASP A 298 20.55 -1.15 18.69
N TYR A 299 21.17 -1.93 17.80
CA TYR A 299 20.56 -2.33 16.55
C TYR A 299 20.87 -3.79 16.21
N VAL A 300 19.97 -4.39 15.44
CA VAL A 300 20.14 -5.71 14.82
C VAL A 300 19.70 -5.65 13.36
N VAL A 301 20.46 -6.30 12.49
CA VAL A 301 20.14 -6.48 11.07
C VAL A 301 19.57 -7.88 10.86
N GLU A 302 18.33 -7.96 10.41
CA GLU A 302 17.56 -9.20 10.27
C GLU A 302 17.11 -9.41 8.82
N PRO A 303 17.04 -10.67 8.34
CA PRO A 303 16.53 -10.96 7.00
C PRO A 303 15.04 -10.65 6.88
N ASP A 304 14.61 -10.33 5.66
CA ASP A 304 13.21 -10.37 5.25
C ASP A 304 13.06 -11.29 4.03
N THR A 305 13.12 -10.75 2.81
CA THR A 305 13.20 -11.58 1.59
C THR A 305 14.63 -11.93 1.22
N ALA A 306 15.58 -11.04 1.55
CA ALA A 306 17.02 -11.27 1.40
C ALA A 306 17.53 -12.25 2.48
N ARG A 307 18.48 -13.10 2.11
CA ARG A 307 19.10 -14.16 2.91
C ARG A 307 20.47 -13.75 3.43
N VAL A 308 20.69 -14.10 4.70
CA VAL A 308 21.99 -13.88 5.36
C VAL A 308 23.06 -14.78 4.76
N GLY A 309 24.18 -14.17 4.36
CA GLY A 309 25.35 -14.84 3.81
C GLY A 309 25.33 -15.00 2.28
N GLU A 310 24.16 -14.90 1.67
CA GLU A 310 23.98 -14.79 0.21
C GLU A 310 23.94 -13.29 -0.14
N ASP A 311 22.94 -12.56 0.34
CA ASP A 311 22.66 -11.20 -0.14
C ASP A 311 23.22 -10.13 0.81
N PHE A 312 23.30 -10.41 2.11
CA PHE A 312 23.90 -9.50 3.09
C PHE A 312 24.48 -10.23 4.30
N LEU A 313 25.32 -9.54 5.09
CA LEU A 313 25.83 -10.07 6.35
C LEU A 313 24.99 -9.61 7.55
N ALA A 314 24.56 -10.55 8.38
CA ALA A 314 23.92 -10.24 9.66
C ALA A 314 24.89 -9.49 10.57
N GLN A 315 24.38 -8.48 11.28
CA GLN A 315 25.17 -7.59 12.11
C GLN A 315 24.32 -7.09 13.29
N GLU A 316 24.95 -6.91 14.45
CA GLU A 316 24.37 -6.25 15.61
C GLU A 316 25.39 -5.26 16.19
N GLY A 317 24.92 -4.27 16.94
CA GLY A 317 25.81 -3.33 17.62
C GLY A 317 25.07 -2.21 18.33
N THR A 318 25.84 -1.19 18.74
CA THR A 318 25.30 -0.02 19.45
C THR A 318 25.74 1.26 18.72
N VAL A 319 24.78 2.14 18.46
CA VAL A 319 25.02 3.51 18.01
C VAL A 319 25.16 4.40 19.25
N ILE A 320 26.22 5.22 19.30
CA ILE A 320 26.52 6.11 20.43
C ILE A 320 26.57 7.55 19.93
N PHE A 321 25.61 8.37 20.32
CA PHE A 321 25.67 9.83 20.13
C PHE A 321 26.41 10.44 21.31
N ALA A 322 27.58 11.03 21.07
CA ALA A 322 28.23 11.89 22.04
C ALA A 322 27.44 13.20 22.19
N PRO A 323 27.62 13.93 23.32
CA PRO A 323 26.98 15.22 23.49
C PRO A 323 27.22 16.16 22.29
N GLY A 324 26.14 16.75 21.78
CA GLY A 324 26.16 17.63 20.62
C GLY A 324 25.95 16.96 19.26
N GLU A 325 26.02 15.62 19.16
CA GLU A 325 25.83 14.91 17.90
C GLU A 325 24.36 14.68 17.57
N LEU A 326 24.00 14.84 16.29
CA LEU A 326 22.63 14.70 15.79
C LEU A 326 22.43 13.48 14.91
N THR A 327 23.48 12.98 14.27
CA THR A 327 23.39 11.91 13.28
C THR A 327 24.51 10.90 13.45
N LYS A 328 24.18 9.63 13.29
CA LYS A 328 25.12 8.52 13.18
C LYS A 328 24.70 7.63 12.02
N THR A 329 25.57 6.70 11.66
CA THR A 329 25.32 5.76 10.56
C THR A 329 25.48 4.32 11.00
N ILE A 330 24.62 3.45 10.49
CA ILE A 330 24.79 2.00 10.50
C ILE A 330 25.14 1.60 9.07
N THR A 331 26.24 0.87 8.89
CA THR A 331 26.63 0.35 7.57
C THR A 331 26.44 -1.15 7.55
N VAL A 332 25.63 -1.62 6.59
CA VAL A 332 25.41 -3.03 6.28
C VAL A 332 26.11 -3.35 4.97
N GLN A 333 26.84 -4.46 4.90
CA GLN A 333 27.43 -4.92 3.64
C GLN A 333 26.44 -5.82 2.92
N VAL A 334 26.05 -5.43 1.72
CA VAL A 334 25.24 -6.21 0.78
C VAL A 334 26.20 -6.82 -0.23
N ASN A 335 26.09 -8.13 -0.48
CA ASN A 335 26.96 -8.83 -1.41
C ASN A 335 26.44 -8.59 -2.83
N GLY A 336 27.36 -8.37 -3.76
CA GLY A 336 27.04 -8.18 -5.17
C GLY A 336 27.50 -9.36 -6.00
N ASP A 337 26.69 -9.79 -6.97
CA ASP A 337 27.03 -10.84 -7.93
C ASP A 337 26.48 -10.60 -9.34
N THR A 338 26.34 -11.64 -10.17
CA THR A 338 25.94 -11.50 -11.59
C THR A 338 24.68 -12.31 -11.94
N THR A 339 23.95 -12.74 -10.91
CA THR A 339 22.79 -13.61 -10.97
C THR A 339 21.53 -12.75 -10.92
N PRO A 340 20.70 -12.72 -11.98
CA PRO A 340 19.46 -11.99 -11.95
C PRO A 340 18.50 -12.51 -10.87
N GLU A 341 18.20 -11.63 -9.93
CA GLU A 341 17.33 -11.87 -8.79
C GLU A 341 16.17 -10.86 -8.75
N PRO A 342 15.05 -11.19 -8.10
CA PRO A 342 14.01 -10.20 -7.84
C PRO A 342 14.54 -9.11 -6.89
N THR A 343 13.85 -7.96 -6.81
CA THR A 343 14.14 -6.99 -5.73
C THR A 343 13.91 -7.63 -4.36
N GLU A 344 14.88 -7.44 -3.46
CA GLU A 344 14.87 -8.06 -2.13
C GLU A 344 14.98 -7.02 -1.01
N THR A 345 14.74 -7.45 0.23
CA THR A 345 14.70 -6.59 1.40
C THR A 345 15.30 -7.25 2.64
N PHE A 346 15.88 -6.43 3.51
CA PHE A 346 16.28 -6.78 4.89
C PHE A 346 15.91 -5.63 5.84
N ASN A 347 15.94 -5.90 7.14
CA ASN A 347 15.52 -4.95 8.17
C ASN A 347 16.67 -4.55 9.09
N VAL A 348 16.75 -3.26 9.46
CA VAL A 348 17.59 -2.74 10.54
C VAL A 348 16.69 -2.27 11.66
N ARG A 349 16.67 -3.00 12.78
CA ARG A 349 15.82 -2.71 13.93
C ARG A 349 16.60 -2.04 15.05
N LEU A 350 16.10 -0.90 15.54
CA LEU A 350 16.62 -0.21 16.72
C LEU A 350 15.95 -0.73 18.00
N THR A 351 16.73 -0.92 19.07
CA THR A 351 16.25 -1.36 20.39
C THR A 351 17.07 -0.73 21.52
N GLY A 352 16.63 -0.87 22.76
CA GLY A 352 17.46 -0.60 23.94
C GLY A 352 17.98 0.85 24.05
N ALA A 353 17.19 1.85 23.65
CA ALA A 353 17.60 3.24 23.77
C ALA A 353 17.80 3.65 25.24
N VAL A 354 18.87 4.40 25.51
CA VAL A 354 19.18 4.99 26.82
C VAL A 354 19.29 6.50 26.65
N ASN A 355 18.64 7.25 27.53
CA ASN A 355 18.48 8.72 27.46
C ASN A 355 17.79 9.16 26.16
N ALA A 356 16.95 8.31 25.59
CA ALA A 356 16.11 8.63 24.45
C ALA A 356 14.97 7.61 24.33
N THR A 357 13.91 8.01 23.64
CA THR A 357 12.86 7.13 23.13
C THR A 357 13.07 6.86 21.64
N ILE A 358 12.56 5.73 21.15
CA ILE A 358 12.62 5.35 19.73
C ILE A 358 11.27 5.68 19.09
N ALA A 359 11.23 6.63 18.16
CA ALA A 359 10.01 6.97 17.43
C ALA A 359 9.79 6.07 16.21
N ASP A 360 10.88 5.72 15.52
CA ASP A 360 10.88 4.78 14.41
C ASP A 360 11.97 3.73 14.67
N ASP A 361 11.53 2.50 14.91
CA ASP A 361 12.40 1.39 15.31
C ASP A 361 12.83 0.53 14.13
N LEU A 362 12.37 0.81 12.90
CA LEU A 362 12.58 -0.06 11.76
C LEU A 362 12.97 0.72 10.51
N ALA A 363 14.15 0.44 9.96
CA ALA A 363 14.47 0.81 8.59
C ALA A 363 14.52 -0.43 7.70
N VAL A 364 13.91 -0.31 6.51
CA VAL A 364 13.96 -1.31 5.45
C VAL A 364 15.11 -1.00 4.50
N GLY A 365 16.01 -1.95 4.34
CA GLY A 365 17.02 -1.97 3.28
C GLY A 365 16.47 -2.68 2.05
N THR A 366 16.28 -1.98 0.94
CA THR A 366 15.85 -2.55 -0.35
C THR A 366 17.03 -2.73 -1.28
N ILE A 367 17.29 -3.98 -1.67
CA ILE A 367 18.36 -4.39 -2.59
C ILE A 367 17.76 -4.46 -3.99
N LEU A 368 18.24 -3.60 -4.89
CA LEU A 368 17.85 -3.59 -6.29
C LEU A 368 18.84 -4.41 -7.12
N ASN A 369 18.32 -5.44 -7.79
CA ASN A 369 19.07 -6.21 -8.79
C ASN A 369 19.51 -5.32 -9.96
N ASP A 370 20.81 -5.23 -10.19
CA ASP A 370 21.41 -4.63 -11.38
C ASP A 370 21.92 -5.63 -12.41
N ASP A 371 21.65 -6.93 -12.20
CA ASP A 371 22.06 -7.98 -13.11
C ASP A 371 21.20 -8.11 -14.37
N ALA A 372 21.89 -8.09 -15.50
CA ALA A 372 21.31 -8.15 -16.83
C ALA A 372 20.90 -9.59 -17.22
N ALA A 373 19.65 -9.75 -17.66
CA ALA A 373 19.13 -10.95 -18.30
C ALA A 373 18.55 -10.63 -19.67
N ILE A 374 18.80 -11.48 -20.67
CA ILE A 374 18.30 -11.30 -22.04
C ILE A 374 16.93 -11.96 -22.21
N SER A 375 15.99 -11.28 -22.85
CA SER A 375 14.73 -11.83 -23.33
C SER A 375 14.41 -11.42 -24.77
N ILE A 376 13.55 -12.18 -25.45
CA ILE A 376 13.00 -11.86 -26.77
C ILE A 376 11.47 -11.98 -26.73
N ASP A 377 10.77 -11.08 -27.43
CA ASP A 377 9.32 -11.10 -27.57
C ASP A 377 8.83 -12.16 -28.58
N ASP A 378 7.50 -12.30 -28.66
CA ASP A 378 6.82 -13.04 -29.72
C ASP A 378 6.16 -12.04 -30.66
N VAL A 379 6.09 -12.37 -31.94
CA VAL A 379 5.50 -11.51 -32.99
C VAL A 379 4.40 -12.30 -33.69
N ALA A 380 3.24 -11.69 -33.90
CA ALA A 380 2.13 -12.31 -34.61
C ALA A 380 1.50 -11.31 -35.57
N GLU A 381 1.60 -11.56 -36.87
CA GLU A 381 1.14 -10.65 -37.93
C GLU A 381 0.65 -11.47 -39.13
N THR A 382 -0.13 -10.84 -40.01
CA THR A 382 -0.53 -11.46 -41.30
C THR A 382 0.59 -11.35 -42.32
N GLU A 383 0.69 -12.29 -43.27
CA GLU A 383 1.69 -12.23 -44.36
C GLU A 383 1.24 -11.38 -45.55
N GLY A 384 -0.08 -11.36 -45.83
CA GLY A 384 -0.68 -10.60 -46.93
C GLY A 384 -0.54 -11.26 -48.30
N ASP A 385 -1.49 -11.02 -49.19
CA ASP A 385 -1.63 -11.74 -50.46
C ASP A 385 -0.42 -11.76 -51.42
N VAL A 386 0.52 -10.80 -51.30
CA VAL A 386 1.66 -10.65 -52.22
C VAL A 386 2.90 -10.02 -51.56
N GLY A 387 4.07 -10.48 -52.01
CA GLY A 387 5.35 -9.84 -51.70
C GLY A 387 5.92 -10.34 -50.38
N SER A 388 6.39 -9.41 -49.54
CA SER A 388 6.88 -9.77 -48.21
C SER A 388 6.65 -8.67 -47.18
N LYS A 389 6.53 -9.09 -45.92
CA LYS A 389 6.49 -8.24 -44.73
C LYS A 389 7.71 -8.52 -43.86
N THR A 390 7.96 -7.61 -42.93
CA THR A 390 9.06 -7.74 -41.96
C THR A 390 8.47 -7.90 -40.57
N PHE A 391 8.72 -9.05 -39.96
CA PHE A 391 8.41 -9.31 -38.56
C PHE A 391 9.59 -8.83 -37.73
N VAL A 392 9.35 -7.92 -36.77
CA VAL A 392 10.40 -7.28 -35.97
C VAL A 392 10.31 -7.79 -34.54
N PHE A 393 11.26 -8.63 -34.15
CA PHE A 393 11.40 -9.14 -32.79
C PHE A 393 12.26 -8.18 -31.98
N THR A 394 11.83 -7.85 -30.78
CA THR A 394 12.57 -7.03 -29.82
C THR A 394 13.29 -7.93 -28.82
N VAL A 395 14.61 -7.77 -28.73
CA VAL A 395 15.47 -8.40 -27.73
C VAL A 395 15.80 -7.37 -26.66
N THR A 396 15.55 -7.69 -25.39
CA THR A 396 15.68 -6.77 -24.25
C THR A 396 16.61 -7.27 -23.16
N LEU A 397 17.28 -6.35 -22.46
CA LEU A 397 18.01 -6.58 -21.20
C LEU A 397 17.16 -6.10 -20.01
N SER A 398 17.10 -6.88 -18.93
CA SER A 398 16.39 -6.52 -17.68
C SER A 398 17.02 -5.34 -16.94
N ALA A 399 18.33 -5.19 -17.05
CA ALA A 399 19.12 -4.13 -16.43
C ALA A 399 20.23 -3.65 -17.39
N PRO A 400 20.65 -2.38 -17.30
CA PRO A 400 21.71 -1.86 -18.15
C PRO A 400 23.06 -2.43 -17.72
N SER A 401 23.83 -2.98 -18.66
CA SER A 401 25.22 -3.37 -18.38
C SER A 401 26.18 -2.20 -18.63
N VAL A 402 27.25 -2.14 -17.84
CA VAL A 402 28.39 -1.24 -18.07
C VAL A 402 29.37 -1.78 -19.12
N GLU A 403 29.27 -3.08 -19.43
CA GLU A 403 30.05 -3.76 -20.46
C GLU A 403 29.26 -3.89 -21.77
N THR A 404 29.95 -4.20 -22.87
CA THR A 404 29.26 -4.57 -24.12
C THR A 404 28.80 -6.02 -24.02
N ILE A 405 27.53 -6.28 -24.38
CA ILE A 405 26.93 -7.62 -24.43
C ILE A 405 26.71 -8.04 -25.87
N THR A 406 27.06 -9.27 -26.22
CA THR A 406 26.79 -9.88 -27.54
C THR A 406 25.90 -11.11 -27.39
N VAL A 407 24.96 -11.28 -28.32
CA VAL A 407 24.06 -12.45 -28.38
C VAL A 407 23.88 -12.86 -29.83
N ASP A 408 24.08 -14.14 -30.12
CA ASP A 408 23.91 -14.72 -31.45
C ASP A 408 22.44 -15.12 -31.64
N TYR A 409 21.91 -15.01 -32.86
CA TYR A 409 20.54 -15.41 -33.18
C TYR A 409 20.45 -16.17 -34.50
N GLN A 410 19.46 -17.06 -34.59
CA GLN A 410 19.13 -17.79 -35.81
C GLN A 410 17.63 -18.14 -35.82
N THR A 411 17.00 -18.07 -36.99
CA THR A 411 15.64 -18.59 -37.17
C THR A 411 15.61 -20.10 -37.33
N THR A 412 14.60 -20.77 -36.79
CA THR A 412 14.34 -22.20 -36.99
C THR A 412 12.88 -22.45 -37.40
N ASP A 413 12.68 -23.47 -38.24
CA ASP A 413 11.36 -23.82 -38.78
C ASP A 413 10.42 -24.33 -37.68
N GLY A 414 9.14 -23.98 -37.80
CA GLY A 414 8.05 -24.57 -37.03
C GLY A 414 7.08 -25.30 -37.97
N THR A 415 5.85 -24.82 -38.04
CA THR A 415 4.92 -25.22 -39.12
C THR A 415 5.15 -24.41 -40.39
N ALA A 416 5.56 -23.14 -40.24
CA ALA A 416 6.10 -22.35 -41.33
C ALA A 416 7.57 -22.76 -41.57
N THR A 417 7.94 -22.98 -42.82
CA THR A 417 9.26 -23.45 -43.24
C THR A 417 9.88 -22.59 -44.33
N VAL A 418 11.21 -22.48 -44.30
CA VAL A 418 11.95 -21.84 -45.41
C VAL A 418 11.80 -22.62 -46.74
N ALA A 419 11.48 -23.91 -46.67
CA ALA A 419 11.36 -24.78 -47.84
C ALA A 419 10.05 -24.54 -48.61
N ASP A 420 8.97 -24.29 -47.90
CA ASP A 420 7.65 -23.97 -48.46
C ASP A 420 7.58 -22.50 -48.90
N GLY A 421 8.43 -21.65 -48.30
CA GLY A 421 8.68 -20.30 -48.77
C GLY A 421 8.03 -19.24 -47.91
N ASP A 422 7.52 -19.60 -46.74
CA ASP A 422 6.75 -18.73 -45.83
C ASP A 422 7.63 -17.63 -45.24
N TYR A 423 8.92 -17.89 -45.04
CA TYR A 423 9.86 -16.89 -44.52
C TYR A 423 11.30 -17.10 -44.97
N GLN A 424 12.12 -16.04 -44.82
CA GLN A 424 13.54 -16.07 -45.11
C GLN A 424 14.36 -16.39 -43.85
N GLY A 425 15.07 -17.53 -43.88
CA GLY A 425 16.01 -17.89 -42.81
C GLY A 425 17.03 -16.77 -42.53
N THR A 426 17.12 -16.33 -41.27
CA THR A 426 17.94 -15.19 -40.84
C THR A 426 18.80 -15.58 -39.65
N SER A 427 20.08 -15.18 -39.65
CA SER A 427 20.99 -15.35 -38.51
C SER A 427 22.00 -14.20 -38.40
N GLY A 428 22.54 -14.00 -37.20
CA GLY A 428 23.52 -12.95 -36.94
C GLY A 428 23.91 -12.83 -35.48
N THR A 429 24.51 -11.69 -35.13
CA THR A 429 24.89 -11.33 -33.75
C THR A 429 24.36 -9.93 -33.44
N LEU A 430 23.64 -9.78 -32.33
CA LEU A 430 23.30 -8.48 -31.76
C LEU A 430 24.41 -8.03 -30.81
N THR A 431 24.61 -6.73 -30.71
CA THR A 431 25.60 -6.12 -29.80
C THR A 431 24.96 -4.96 -29.06
N PHE A 432 24.71 -5.13 -27.77
CA PHE A 432 24.27 -4.07 -26.86
C PHE A 432 25.51 -3.32 -26.38
N ALA A 433 25.61 -2.05 -26.73
CA ALA A 433 26.59 -1.15 -26.14
C ALA A 433 26.25 -0.87 -24.66
N PRO A 434 27.21 -0.42 -23.85
CA PRO A 434 26.95 -0.08 -22.44
C PRO A 434 25.73 0.83 -22.27
N GLY A 435 24.81 0.43 -21.40
CA GLY A 435 23.56 1.13 -21.10
C GLY A 435 22.42 0.94 -22.11
N GLU A 436 22.62 0.26 -23.25
CA GLU A 436 21.52 -0.08 -24.15
C GLU A 436 20.67 -1.20 -23.58
N LEU A 437 19.35 -1.05 -23.58
CA LEU A 437 18.42 -2.06 -23.07
C LEU A 437 17.70 -2.87 -24.15
N GLN A 438 17.74 -2.43 -25.41
CA GLN A 438 16.94 -3.04 -26.48
C GLN A 438 17.68 -3.08 -27.82
N LYS A 439 17.47 -4.16 -28.58
CA LYS A 439 17.83 -4.33 -29.98
C LYS A 439 16.70 -5.06 -30.71
N THR A 440 16.72 -5.04 -32.04
CA THR A 440 15.69 -5.70 -32.85
C THR A 440 16.30 -6.67 -33.86
N ILE A 441 15.61 -7.77 -34.10
CA ILE A 441 15.86 -8.72 -35.18
C ILE A 441 14.72 -8.59 -36.19
N ALA A 442 15.06 -8.42 -37.46
CA ALA A 442 14.09 -8.34 -38.55
C ALA A 442 14.10 -9.64 -39.36
N VAL A 443 12.95 -10.29 -39.48
CA VAL A 443 12.75 -11.51 -40.29
C VAL A 443 11.80 -11.18 -41.42
N THR A 444 12.17 -11.54 -42.66
CA THR A 444 11.29 -11.38 -43.82
C THR A 444 10.33 -12.56 -43.89
N VAL A 445 9.04 -12.28 -43.93
CA VAL A 445 7.94 -13.24 -44.14
C VAL A 445 7.35 -12.98 -45.52
N PHE A 446 7.21 -14.01 -46.34
CA PHE A 446 6.64 -13.90 -47.68
C PHE A 446 5.16 -14.15 -47.61
N GLY A 447 4.39 -13.48 -48.44
CA GLY A 447 2.95 -13.64 -48.45
C GLY A 447 2.45 -14.16 -49.79
N ASP A 448 1.42 -14.99 -49.75
CA ASP A 448 0.78 -15.54 -50.94
C ASP A 448 -0.75 -15.67 -50.84
N THR A 449 -1.38 -16.47 -51.70
CA THR A 449 -2.85 -16.55 -51.82
C THR A 449 -3.40 -17.95 -51.49
N THR A 450 -2.55 -18.82 -50.97
CA THR A 450 -2.86 -20.19 -50.57
C THR A 450 -3.52 -20.14 -49.20
N VAL A 451 -4.68 -20.76 -49.06
CA VAL A 451 -5.34 -20.85 -47.75
C VAL A 451 -4.61 -21.87 -46.89
N GLU A 452 -4.07 -21.40 -45.77
CA GLU A 452 -3.28 -22.17 -44.84
C GLU A 452 -3.80 -21.96 -43.40
N PRO A 453 -3.55 -22.86 -42.44
CA PRO A 453 -3.78 -22.53 -41.03
C PRO A 453 -2.81 -21.43 -40.57
N ASN A 454 -3.03 -20.83 -39.39
CA ASN A 454 -1.97 -20.02 -38.78
C ASN A 454 -0.72 -20.87 -38.57
N GLU A 455 0.43 -20.33 -38.94
CA GLU A 455 1.70 -21.04 -38.89
C GLU A 455 2.70 -20.36 -37.98
N THR A 456 3.76 -21.08 -37.60
CA THR A 456 4.80 -20.55 -36.70
C THR A 456 6.20 -20.89 -37.17
N PHE A 457 7.14 -19.97 -36.93
CA PHE A 457 8.59 -20.18 -36.94
C PHE A 457 9.20 -19.60 -35.65
N PHE A 458 10.47 -19.87 -35.38
CA PHE A 458 11.14 -19.42 -34.15
C PHE A 458 12.38 -18.56 -34.43
N VAL A 459 12.74 -17.71 -33.48
CA VAL A 459 14.01 -16.98 -33.42
C VAL A 459 14.74 -17.39 -32.15
N ASP A 460 15.78 -18.21 -32.29
CA ASP A 460 16.58 -18.74 -31.18
C ASP A 460 17.76 -17.82 -30.86
N LEU A 461 17.89 -17.44 -29.60
CA LEU A 461 19.02 -16.70 -29.05
C LEU A 461 20.02 -17.66 -28.40
N THR A 462 21.31 -17.49 -28.72
CA THR A 462 22.39 -18.34 -28.21
C THR A 462 23.68 -17.53 -27.96
N GLY A 463 24.65 -18.14 -27.28
CA GLY A 463 25.99 -17.56 -27.17
C GLY A 463 26.07 -16.22 -26.44
N SER A 464 25.11 -15.88 -25.60
CA SER A 464 25.10 -14.63 -24.84
C SER A 464 26.35 -14.47 -23.97
N ARG A 465 27.08 -13.36 -24.13
CA ARG A 465 28.35 -13.09 -23.42
C ARG A 465 28.68 -11.61 -23.32
N ASP A 466 29.25 -11.20 -22.20
CA ASP A 466 29.81 -9.86 -21.97
C ASP A 466 31.22 -9.70 -22.59
N SER A 467 31.85 -8.54 -22.39
CA SER A 467 33.20 -8.25 -22.91
C SER A 467 34.33 -8.98 -22.15
N ALA A 468 34.06 -9.47 -20.95
CA ALA A 468 34.97 -10.30 -20.16
C ALA A 468 34.87 -11.80 -20.53
N GLY A 469 33.86 -12.17 -21.31
CA GLY A 469 33.57 -13.54 -21.73
C GLY A 469 32.69 -14.32 -20.77
N ASN A 470 32.08 -13.67 -19.78
CA ASN A 470 31.10 -14.29 -18.89
C ASN A 470 29.76 -14.44 -19.64
N ALA A 471 29.04 -15.52 -19.35
CA ALA A 471 27.72 -15.72 -19.94
C ALA A 471 26.71 -14.76 -19.30
N VAL A 472 25.94 -14.04 -20.12
CA VAL A 472 24.79 -13.27 -19.64
C VAL A 472 23.55 -14.16 -19.74
N PRO A 473 22.81 -14.39 -18.65
CA PRO A 473 21.71 -15.34 -18.61
C PRO A 473 20.54 -14.93 -19.52
N PHE A 474 19.72 -15.92 -19.90
CA PHE A 474 18.48 -15.70 -20.63
C PHE A 474 17.27 -15.85 -19.70
N ALA A 475 16.42 -14.83 -19.64
CA ALA A 475 15.08 -14.95 -19.10
C ALA A 475 14.13 -15.64 -20.11
N LYS A 476 14.32 -15.38 -21.41
CA LYS A 476 13.63 -16.07 -22.52
C LYS A 476 14.53 -16.05 -23.75
N ASN A 477 14.90 -17.22 -24.27
CA ASN A 477 15.87 -17.33 -25.36
C ASN A 477 15.27 -17.77 -26.71
N GLN A 478 13.95 -17.86 -26.84
CA GLN A 478 13.28 -18.21 -28.09
C GLN A 478 12.07 -17.31 -28.30
N GLY A 479 12.04 -16.55 -29.39
CA GLY A 479 10.88 -15.78 -29.83
C GLY A 479 10.06 -16.60 -30.82
N VAL A 480 8.74 -16.53 -30.73
CA VAL A 480 7.80 -17.20 -31.65
C VAL A 480 7.27 -16.19 -32.65
N GLY A 481 7.50 -16.45 -33.94
CA GLY A 481 6.84 -15.74 -35.04
C GLY A 481 5.60 -16.49 -35.48
N THR A 482 4.42 -15.88 -35.36
CA THR A 482 3.15 -16.46 -35.84
C THR A 482 2.70 -15.74 -37.10
N ILE A 483 2.63 -16.48 -38.21
CA ILE A 483 2.06 -16.02 -39.47
C ILE A 483 0.56 -16.29 -39.41
N GLN A 484 -0.24 -15.24 -39.43
CA GLN A 484 -1.70 -15.33 -39.37
C GLN A 484 -2.27 -15.43 -40.78
N ASN A 485 -3.03 -16.49 -41.06
CA ASN A 485 -3.72 -16.66 -42.34
C ASN A 485 -4.69 -15.50 -42.56
N ASP A 486 -4.53 -14.79 -43.68
CA ASP A 486 -5.40 -13.71 -44.10
C ASP A 486 -6.16 -13.99 -45.40
N GLU A 487 -6.18 -15.24 -45.85
CA GLU A 487 -6.84 -15.65 -47.08
C GLU A 487 -8.35 -15.87 -46.87
N THR A 488 -9.14 -15.39 -47.82
CA THR A 488 -10.59 -15.63 -47.81
C THR A 488 -10.90 -17.01 -48.39
N ALA A 489 -11.61 -17.83 -47.63
CA ALA A 489 -11.99 -19.19 -47.98
C ALA A 489 -13.51 -19.38 -47.98
N ILE A 490 -14.00 -20.16 -48.95
CA ILE A 490 -15.40 -20.56 -49.11
C ILE A 490 -15.57 -22.01 -48.63
N SER A 491 -16.62 -22.26 -47.85
CA SER A 491 -17.11 -23.60 -47.51
C SER A 491 -18.60 -23.73 -47.80
N ILE A 492 -19.07 -24.96 -47.97
CA ILE A 492 -20.49 -25.30 -48.06
C ILE A 492 -20.84 -26.29 -46.96
N GLY A 493 -22.02 -26.12 -46.33
CA GLY A 493 -22.49 -27.02 -45.28
C GLY A 493 -23.44 -28.10 -45.80
N ASP A 494 -23.52 -29.21 -45.08
CA ASP A 494 -24.39 -30.34 -45.38
C ASP A 494 -25.86 -30.10 -44.97
N VAL A 495 -26.77 -30.85 -45.58
CA VAL A 495 -28.21 -30.81 -45.27
C VAL A 495 -28.75 -32.23 -45.10
N THR A 496 -29.55 -32.45 -44.06
CA THR A 496 -30.29 -33.70 -43.85
C THR A 496 -31.74 -33.37 -43.52
N LEU A 497 -32.67 -33.82 -44.37
CA LEU A 497 -34.11 -33.58 -44.21
C LEU A 497 -34.89 -34.77 -44.78
N GLN A 498 -36.17 -34.88 -44.40
CA GLN A 498 -37.10 -35.83 -45.00
C GLN A 498 -37.55 -35.34 -46.39
N GLU A 499 -37.84 -36.26 -47.30
CA GLU A 499 -38.35 -35.93 -48.64
C GLU A 499 -39.79 -35.42 -48.63
N GLY A 500 -40.64 -36.00 -47.75
CA GLY A 500 -42.05 -35.68 -47.61
C GLY A 500 -42.95 -36.41 -48.61
N ASP A 501 -44.21 -36.66 -48.24
CA ASP A 501 -45.12 -37.51 -49.03
C ASP A 501 -45.44 -37.04 -50.47
N THR A 502 -45.29 -35.74 -50.78
CA THR A 502 -45.65 -35.17 -52.10
C THR A 502 -44.91 -33.87 -52.40
N GLY A 503 -44.68 -33.60 -53.69
CA GLY A 503 -44.24 -32.29 -54.15
C GLY A 503 -42.74 -32.11 -54.06
N PHE A 504 -42.27 -30.97 -53.55
CA PHE A 504 -40.85 -30.71 -53.37
C PHE A 504 -40.54 -30.23 -51.94
N THR A 505 -39.45 -30.73 -51.38
CA THR A 505 -38.83 -30.22 -50.16
C THR A 505 -37.56 -29.46 -50.50
N ASP A 506 -37.42 -28.24 -49.98
CA ASP A 506 -36.26 -27.39 -50.23
C ASP A 506 -35.09 -27.78 -49.30
N PHE A 507 -34.03 -28.34 -49.88
CA PHE A 507 -32.76 -28.54 -49.19
C PHE A 507 -31.91 -27.29 -49.35
N VAL A 508 -31.69 -26.57 -48.25
CA VAL A 508 -31.01 -25.26 -48.24
C VAL A 508 -29.60 -25.39 -47.68
N PHE A 509 -28.61 -25.43 -48.56
CA PHE A 509 -27.19 -25.51 -48.23
C PHE A 509 -26.65 -24.11 -47.96
N ASN A 510 -26.03 -23.91 -46.80
CA ASN A 510 -25.33 -22.65 -46.50
C ASN A 510 -23.94 -22.67 -47.13
N VAL A 511 -23.62 -21.66 -47.93
CA VAL A 511 -22.29 -21.37 -48.44
C VAL A 511 -21.73 -20.20 -47.62
N THR A 512 -20.57 -20.38 -46.99
CA THR A 512 -20.03 -19.44 -46.01
C THR A 512 -18.59 -19.02 -46.33
N LEU A 513 -18.26 -17.77 -45.99
CA LEU A 513 -16.89 -17.27 -45.99
C LEU A 513 -16.31 -17.30 -44.57
N ASN A 514 -15.01 -17.61 -44.43
CA ASN A 514 -14.31 -17.55 -43.13
C ASN A 514 -14.12 -16.12 -42.60
N GLN A 515 -14.11 -15.12 -43.49
CA GLN A 515 -13.98 -13.70 -43.17
C GLN A 515 -14.64 -12.81 -44.25
N PRO A 516 -15.04 -11.57 -43.93
CA PRO A 516 -15.60 -10.65 -44.93
C PRO A 516 -14.53 -10.18 -45.91
N ASN A 517 -14.87 -10.11 -47.20
CA ASN A 517 -13.98 -9.59 -48.24
C ASN A 517 -14.50 -8.25 -48.81
N GLY A 518 -13.58 -7.34 -49.14
CA GLY A 518 -13.90 -6.03 -49.72
C GLY A 518 -14.21 -6.05 -51.22
N LEU A 519 -13.90 -7.16 -51.90
CA LEU A 519 -14.20 -7.42 -53.30
C LEU A 519 -15.40 -8.37 -53.42
N PRO A 520 -16.16 -8.33 -54.53
CA PRO A 520 -17.16 -9.34 -54.81
C PRO A 520 -16.50 -10.72 -55.00
N ILE A 521 -17.08 -11.75 -54.39
CA ILE A 521 -16.65 -13.15 -54.52
C ILE A 521 -17.71 -13.93 -55.29
N THR A 522 -17.29 -14.70 -56.29
CA THR A 522 -18.17 -15.62 -57.02
C THR A 522 -17.68 -17.05 -56.91
N VAL A 523 -18.60 -18.01 -56.83
CA VAL A 523 -18.32 -19.44 -56.92
C VAL A 523 -19.42 -20.13 -57.71
N ASP A 524 -19.05 -20.95 -58.68
CA ASP A 524 -19.98 -21.77 -59.44
C ASP A 524 -20.37 -23.01 -58.65
N TRP A 525 -21.56 -23.55 -58.86
CA TRP A 525 -21.98 -24.79 -58.22
C TRP A 525 -22.82 -25.69 -59.14
N THR A 526 -22.72 -27.00 -58.93
CA THR A 526 -23.49 -28.02 -59.65
C THR A 526 -23.88 -29.16 -58.72
N THR A 527 -25.08 -29.72 -58.87
CA THR A 527 -25.46 -30.95 -58.18
C THR A 527 -24.92 -32.19 -58.89
N THR A 528 -24.55 -33.22 -58.13
CA THR A 528 -24.15 -34.54 -58.64
C THR A 528 -24.86 -35.65 -57.86
N ASP A 529 -25.23 -36.72 -58.55
CA ASP A 529 -25.85 -37.90 -57.94
C ASP A 529 -24.93 -38.56 -56.91
N GLY A 530 -25.51 -39.05 -55.81
CA GLY A 530 -24.86 -39.93 -54.84
C GLY A 530 -25.50 -41.32 -54.91
N THR A 531 -26.26 -41.70 -53.89
CA THR A 531 -27.21 -42.84 -54.02
C THR A 531 -28.57 -42.39 -54.56
N ALA A 532 -28.94 -41.13 -54.35
CA ALA A 532 -30.09 -40.48 -54.96
C ALA A 532 -29.78 -40.09 -56.40
N ASN A 533 -30.73 -40.29 -57.30
CA ASN A 533 -30.66 -40.01 -58.73
C ASN A 533 -31.48 -38.75 -59.08
N SER A 534 -30.87 -37.90 -59.90
CA SER A 534 -31.57 -36.74 -60.45
C SER A 534 -32.78 -37.14 -61.31
N GLY A 535 -33.90 -36.46 -61.08
CA GLY A 535 -35.16 -36.64 -61.79
C GLY A 535 -36.12 -37.64 -61.16
N SER A 536 -35.66 -38.55 -60.30
CA SER A 536 -36.52 -39.34 -59.39
C SER A 536 -36.54 -38.74 -58.00
N ASP A 537 -35.36 -38.46 -57.44
CA ASP A 537 -35.22 -38.22 -55.99
C ASP A 537 -34.95 -36.73 -55.70
N TYR A 538 -34.28 -36.05 -56.63
CA TYR A 538 -34.07 -34.60 -56.57
C TYR A 538 -33.99 -33.96 -57.96
N VAL A 539 -34.13 -32.63 -58.04
CA VAL A 539 -33.99 -31.88 -59.29
C VAL A 539 -32.56 -31.42 -59.45
N ALA A 540 -31.85 -31.92 -60.47
CA ALA A 540 -30.51 -31.46 -60.80
C ALA A 540 -30.50 -29.96 -61.09
N ALA A 541 -29.56 -29.25 -60.47
CA ALA A 541 -29.45 -27.81 -60.54
C ALA A 541 -27.99 -27.36 -60.62
N SER A 542 -27.78 -26.17 -61.17
CA SER A 542 -26.49 -25.50 -61.20
C SER A 542 -26.68 -23.99 -61.21
N GLY A 543 -25.64 -23.27 -60.83
CA GLY A 543 -25.68 -21.81 -60.80
C GLY A 543 -24.37 -21.20 -60.33
N GLN A 544 -24.45 -19.93 -59.95
CA GLN A 544 -23.36 -19.17 -59.37
C GLN A 544 -23.85 -18.47 -58.11
N VAL A 545 -23.05 -18.54 -57.05
CA VAL A 545 -23.24 -17.75 -55.83
C VAL A 545 -22.38 -16.49 -55.95
N LEU A 546 -22.96 -15.33 -55.65
CA LEU A 546 -22.26 -14.05 -55.56
C LEU A 546 -22.36 -13.52 -54.13
N PHE A 547 -21.23 -13.37 -53.45
CA PHE A 547 -21.12 -12.57 -52.23
C PHE A 547 -20.78 -11.14 -52.64
N ASN A 548 -21.67 -10.18 -52.35
CA ASN A 548 -21.32 -8.77 -52.43
C ASN A 548 -20.31 -8.44 -51.32
N PRO A 549 -19.50 -7.37 -51.46
CA PRO A 549 -18.55 -6.96 -50.44
C PRO A 549 -19.15 -6.94 -49.02
N GLY A 550 -18.49 -7.64 -48.10
CA GLY A 550 -18.91 -7.79 -46.70
C GLY A 550 -19.99 -8.84 -46.42
N GLU A 551 -20.59 -9.48 -47.42
CA GLU A 551 -21.49 -10.62 -47.19
C GLU A 551 -20.68 -11.88 -46.86
N MET A 552 -21.12 -12.66 -45.87
CA MET A 552 -20.41 -13.88 -45.43
C MET A 552 -21.21 -15.17 -45.59
N VAL A 553 -22.52 -15.08 -45.83
CA VAL A 553 -23.39 -16.26 -45.97
C VAL A 553 -24.31 -16.08 -47.17
N LYS A 554 -24.37 -17.12 -48.00
CA LYS A 554 -25.35 -17.30 -49.06
C LYS A 554 -25.93 -18.70 -48.98
N THR A 555 -27.01 -18.94 -49.70
CA THR A 555 -27.68 -20.24 -49.71
C THR A 555 -27.81 -20.76 -51.12
N ILE A 556 -27.63 -22.06 -51.28
CA ILE A 556 -28.02 -22.82 -52.47
C ILE A 556 -29.24 -23.66 -52.08
N THR A 557 -30.29 -23.61 -52.88
CA THR A 557 -31.50 -24.43 -52.67
C THR A 557 -31.60 -25.49 -53.75
N VAL A 558 -31.67 -26.75 -53.34
CA VAL A 558 -31.94 -27.90 -54.21
C VAL A 558 -33.32 -28.46 -53.85
N GLN A 559 -34.14 -28.73 -54.86
CA GLN A 559 -35.47 -29.30 -54.66
C GLN A 559 -35.37 -30.82 -54.63
N VAL A 560 -35.73 -31.43 -53.51
CA VAL A 560 -35.90 -32.87 -53.33
C VAL A 560 -37.34 -33.25 -53.64
N ILE A 561 -37.56 -34.34 -54.35
CA ILE A 561 -38.87 -34.77 -54.83
C ILE A 561 -39.49 -35.66 -53.76
N GLY A 562 -40.63 -35.24 -53.23
CA GLY A 562 -41.35 -36.03 -52.25
C GLY A 562 -42.30 -37.03 -52.91
N ASP A 563 -42.30 -38.27 -52.42
CA ASP A 563 -43.26 -39.30 -52.83
C ASP A 563 -43.71 -40.21 -51.66
N VAL A 564 -44.42 -41.30 -51.97
CA VAL A 564 -45.00 -42.22 -50.97
C VAL A 564 -44.40 -43.63 -51.04
N ARG A 565 -43.26 -43.76 -51.69
CA ARG A 565 -42.57 -45.01 -51.95
C ARG A 565 -41.47 -45.18 -50.92
N PHE A 566 -41.60 -46.25 -50.13
CA PHE A 566 -40.52 -46.65 -49.24
C PHE A 566 -39.20 -46.93 -49.97
N GLU A 567 -38.20 -46.12 -49.66
CA GLU A 567 -36.82 -46.18 -50.13
C GLU A 567 -35.85 -46.12 -48.92
N PRO A 568 -34.59 -46.60 -49.01
CA PRO A 568 -33.61 -46.34 -47.97
C PRO A 568 -33.23 -44.85 -47.94
N ASP A 569 -32.63 -44.35 -46.86
CA ASP A 569 -32.04 -43.00 -46.87
C ASP A 569 -31.01 -42.88 -48.01
N GLU A 570 -31.08 -41.78 -48.76
CA GLU A 570 -30.26 -41.55 -49.94
C GLU A 570 -29.45 -40.26 -49.87
N THR A 571 -28.45 -40.11 -50.75
CA THR A 571 -27.60 -38.92 -50.77
C THR A 571 -27.36 -38.36 -52.17
N PHE A 572 -27.15 -37.04 -52.24
CA PHE A 572 -26.64 -36.31 -53.41
C PHE A 572 -25.63 -35.24 -52.96
N PHE A 573 -24.91 -34.62 -53.90
CA PHE A 573 -23.87 -33.63 -53.59
C PHE A 573 -24.11 -32.29 -54.28
N VAL A 574 -23.72 -31.19 -53.62
CA VAL A 574 -23.58 -29.85 -54.21
C VAL A 574 -22.10 -29.51 -54.27
N ASN A 575 -21.53 -29.46 -55.48
CA ASN A 575 -20.11 -29.24 -55.72
C ASN A 575 -19.83 -27.78 -56.11
N LEU A 576 -18.97 -27.10 -55.35
CA LEU A 576 -18.45 -25.77 -55.63
C LEU A 576 -17.26 -25.83 -56.61
N SER A 577 -17.14 -24.84 -57.49
CA SER A 577 -16.03 -24.74 -58.46
C SER A 577 -15.78 -23.29 -58.89
N ASN A 578 -14.62 -23.06 -59.53
CA ASN A 578 -14.24 -21.77 -60.12
C ASN A 578 -14.41 -20.54 -59.18
N PRO A 579 -13.87 -20.57 -57.95
CA PRO A 579 -13.98 -19.40 -57.07
C PRO A 579 -13.19 -18.22 -57.66
N VAL A 580 -13.65 -17.00 -57.39
CA VAL A 580 -12.97 -15.75 -57.73
C VAL A 580 -12.80 -14.90 -56.47
N ASN A 581 -11.59 -14.40 -56.23
CA ASN A 581 -11.20 -13.62 -55.04
C ASN A 581 -11.32 -14.37 -53.70
N ALA A 582 -11.35 -15.70 -53.73
CA ALA A 582 -11.32 -16.59 -52.58
C ALA A 582 -10.84 -17.98 -53.03
N ALA A 583 -10.45 -18.84 -52.08
CA ALA A 583 -10.21 -20.26 -52.34
C ALA A 583 -11.32 -21.12 -51.75
N LEU A 584 -11.37 -22.41 -52.10
CA LEU A 584 -12.31 -23.38 -51.51
C LEU A 584 -11.62 -24.09 -50.35
N SER A 585 -12.12 -23.91 -49.12
CA SER A 585 -11.72 -24.72 -47.97
C SER A 585 -12.56 -25.99 -47.85
N ASP A 586 -13.81 -25.94 -48.30
CA ASP A 586 -14.69 -27.10 -48.47
C ASP A 586 -15.52 -26.91 -49.73
N GLN A 587 -15.44 -27.85 -50.66
CA GLN A 587 -16.03 -27.74 -51.99
C GLN A 587 -17.25 -28.64 -52.20
N GLU A 588 -17.61 -29.50 -51.26
CA GLU A 588 -18.65 -30.52 -51.47
C GLU A 588 -19.64 -30.53 -50.30
N GLY A 589 -20.87 -30.08 -50.55
CA GLY A 589 -21.97 -30.17 -49.58
C GLY A 589 -22.78 -31.45 -49.79
N LEU A 590 -22.92 -32.27 -48.76
CA LEU A 590 -23.69 -33.51 -48.76
C LEU A 590 -25.16 -33.25 -48.44
N GLY A 591 -26.06 -33.62 -49.36
CA GLY A 591 -27.50 -33.70 -49.13
C GLY A 591 -27.90 -35.13 -48.76
N THR A 592 -28.52 -35.33 -47.60
CA THR A 592 -29.07 -36.62 -47.15
C THR A 592 -30.59 -36.57 -47.10
N ILE A 593 -31.22 -37.35 -47.96
CA ILE A 593 -32.67 -37.52 -48.06
C ILE A 593 -33.07 -38.65 -47.11
N GLN A 594 -33.86 -38.32 -46.09
CA GLN A 594 -34.37 -39.30 -45.13
C GLN A 594 -35.73 -39.81 -45.57
N ASN A 595 -35.88 -41.13 -45.69
CA ASN A 595 -37.16 -41.74 -46.01
C ASN A 595 -38.13 -41.56 -44.83
N ASP A 596 -39.28 -40.93 -45.06
CA ASP A 596 -40.39 -40.83 -44.12
C ASP A 596 -41.57 -41.77 -44.42
N ASP A 597 -41.43 -42.60 -45.45
CA ASP A 597 -42.47 -43.51 -45.89
C ASP A 597 -42.58 -44.82 -45.10
N PRO A 598 -43.80 -45.37 -44.99
CA PRO A 598 -44.02 -46.65 -44.35
C PRO A 598 -43.50 -47.81 -45.19
N ALA A 599 -42.67 -48.65 -44.59
CA ALA A 599 -42.20 -49.89 -45.22
C ALA A 599 -43.36 -50.75 -45.76
N PRO A 600 -43.21 -51.37 -46.95
CA PRO A 600 -44.26 -52.17 -47.56
C PRO A 600 -44.65 -53.33 -46.63
N VAL A 601 -45.94 -53.61 -46.57
CA VAL A 601 -46.47 -54.72 -45.78
C VAL A 601 -46.05 -56.03 -46.45
N GLN A 602 -45.20 -56.81 -45.80
CA GLN A 602 -44.83 -58.15 -46.25
C GLN A 602 -45.81 -59.18 -45.69
N TRP A 603 -46.46 -59.90 -46.59
CA TRP A 603 -47.24 -61.08 -46.27
C TRP A 603 -46.43 -62.33 -46.63
N ARG A 604 -46.39 -63.31 -45.73
CA ARG A 604 -45.80 -64.62 -45.99
C ARG A 604 -46.79 -65.71 -45.60
N ILE A 605 -47.05 -66.63 -46.53
CA ILE A 605 -47.80 -67.85 -46.26
C ILE A 605 -46.81 -69.01 -46.32
N PHE A 606 -46.74 -69.82 -45.28
CA PHE A 606 -45.85 -70.98 -45.24
C PHE A 606 -46.44 -72.09 -44.37
N VAL A 607 -45.89 -73.29 -44.51
CA VAL A 607 -46.20 -74.42 -43.64
C VAL A 607 -45.13 -74.49 -42.54
N ASN A 608 -45.54 -74.40 -41.27
CA ASN A 608 -44.64 -74.44 -40.13
C ASN A 608 -44.07 -75.85 -39.89
N GLY A 609 -43.14 -75.98 -38.93
CA GLY A 609 -42.50 -77.26 -38.59
C GLY A 609 -43.46 -78.35 -38.05
N ALA A 610 -44.70 -78.00 -37.73
CA ALA A 610 -45.76 -78.92 -37.32
C ALA A 610 -46.70 -79.33 -38.48
N GLY A 611 -46.50 -78.79 -39.69
CA GLY A 611 -47.35 -79.06 -40.84
C GLY A 611 -48.59 -78.16 -40.95
N GLU A 612 -48.66 -77.08 -40.17
CA GLU A 612 -49.77 -76.13 -40.17
C GLU A 612 -49.47 -74.94 -41.10
N ILE A 613 -50.48 -74.46 -41.83
CA ILE A 613 -50.38 -73.23 -42.61
C ILE A 613 -50.44 -72.03 -41.66
N GLU A 614 -49.43 -71.18 -41.72
CA GLU A 614 -49.39 -69.88 -41.05
C GLU A 614 -49.32 -68.76 -42.07
N VAL A 615 -50.11 -67.70 -41.83
CA VAL A 615 -50.02 -66.44 -42.55
C VAL A 615 -49.42 -65.41 -41.62
N GLU A 616 -48.23 -64.93 -41.96
CA GLU A 616 -47.56 -63.84 -41.24
C GLU A 616 -47.75 -62.52 -42.00
N ARG A 617 -47.98 -61.44 -41.25
CA ARG A 617 -47.90 -60.06 -41.72
C ARG A 617 -46.78 -59.36 -40.96
N ASN A 618 -45.76 -58.85 -41.65
CA ASN A 618 -44.59 -58.21 -41.05
C ASN A 618 -44.00 -59.05 -39.89
N SER A 619 -43.84 -60.35 -40.13
CA SER A 619 -43.30 -61.34 -39.17
C SER A 619 -44.16 -61.63 -37.93
N ALA A 620 -45.40 -61.14 -37.88
CA ALA A 620 -46.38 -61.52 -36.87
C ALA A 620 -47.40 -62.50 -37.44
N THR A 621 -47.61 -63.64 -36.78
CA THR A 621 -48.63 -64.63 -37.18
C THR A 621 -50.02 -64.02 -37.04
N TYR A 622 -50.71 -63.91 -38.17
CA TYR A 622 -52.02 -63.29 -38.27
C TYR A 622 -53.15 -64.34 -38.30
N LEU A 623 -52.89 -65.51 -38.87
CA LEU A 623 -53.82 -66.63 -38.95
C LEU A 623 -53.09 -67.96 -38.81
N THR A 624 -53.70 -68.90 -38.10
CA THR A 624 -53.25 -70.29 -37.95
C THR A 624 -54.33 -71.27 -38.46
N THR A 625 -53.96 -72.53 -38.68
CA THR A 625 -54.90 -73.60 -39.07
C THR A 625 -56.08 -73.78 -38.08
N ASN A 626 -55.91 -73.38 -36.82
CA ASN A 626 -56.94 -73.48 -35.78
C ASN A 626 -58.02 -72.39 -35.89
N ASP A 627 -57.80 -71.35 -36.69
CA ASP A 627 -58.76 -70.26 -36.89
C ASP A 627 -59.83 -70.59 -37.96
N PHE A 628 -59.76 -71.78 -38.58
CA PHE A 628 -60.66 -72.20 -39.65
C PHE A 628 -61.64 -73.30 -39.20
N VAL A 629 -62.93 -73.12 -39.46
CA VAL A 629 -64.00 -74.08 -39.08
C VAL A 629 -64.15 -75.22 -40.11
N ASN A 630 -63.64 -75.03 -41.33
CA ASN A 630 -63.61 -76.01 -42.42
C ASN A 630 -62.16 -76.15 -42.96
N PRO A 631 -61.76 -77.31 -43.51
CA PRO A 631 -60.43 -77.49 -44.08
C PRO A 631 -60.18 -76.50 -45.23
N LEU A 632 -59.11 -75.72 -45.12
CA LEU A 632 -58.64 -74.80 -46.14
C LEU A 632 -58.18 -75.59 -47.38
N ILE A 633 -58.88 -75.45 -48.51
CA ILE A 633 -58.44 -76.04 -49.77
C ILE A 633 -57.62 -74.99 -50.51
N LEU A 634 -56.31 -75.22 -50.60
CA LEU A 634 -55.44 -74.48 -51.50
C LEU A 634 -55.54 -75.13 -52.89
N THR A 635 -56.30 -74.55 -53.81
CA THR A 635 -56.20 -74.88 -55.23
C THR A 635 -55.17 -73.96 -55.88
N GLY A 636 -53.98 -74.47 -56.18
CA GLY A 636 -53.04 -73.76 -57.04
C GLY A 636 -53.33 -74.05 -58.51
N ASP A 637 -53.40 -73.02 -59.33
CA ASP A 637 -53.10 -73.19 -60.76
C ASP A 637 -51.58 -73.41 -60.88
N GLN A 638 -51.17 -74.48 -61.52
CA GLN A 638 -49.76 -74.77 -61.77
C GLN A 638 -49.35 -74.00 -63.03
N GLY A 639 -49.15 -72.68 -62.91
CA GLY A 639 -49.00 -71.80 -64.07
C GLY A 639 -48.23 -70.49 -63.88
N GLY A 640 -46.92 -70.54 -63.63
CA GLY A 640 -45.99 -69.43 -63.93
C GLY A 640 -45.61 -68.51 -62.75
N PRO A 641 -44.50 -67.73 -62.87
CA PRO A 641 -43.81 -67.11 -61.73
C PRO A 641 -44.36 -65.75 -61.27
N GLU A 642 -45.45 -65.25 -61.82
CA GLU A 642 -46.05 -63.96 -61.41
C GLU A 642 -47.58 -64.12 -61.40
N ASP A 643 -48.21 -63.71 -60.29
CA ASP A 643 -49.63 -63.74 -59.95
C ASP A 643 -50.24 -65.09 -59.47
N ASP A 644 -49.79 -65.59 -58.31
CA ASP A 644 -50.60 -66.51 -57.50
C ASP A 644 -51.70 -65.72 -56.77
N GLU A 645 -52.82 -65.46 -57.46
CA GLU A 645 -54.04 -64.95 -56.84
C GLU A 645 -54.67 -66.08 -55.98
N PHE A 646 -54.30 -66.16 -54.71
CA PHE A 646 -54.91 -67.11 -53.77
C PHE A 646 -56.34 -66.68 -53.44
N THR A 647 -57.30 -67.28 -54.14
CA THR A 647 -58.73 -67.08 -53.82
C THR A 647 -59.13 -68.02 -52.68
N VAL A 648 -59.51 -67.46 -51.54
CA VAL A 648 -60.11 -68.23 -50.43
C VAL A 648 -61.62 -68.28 -50.63
N ASP A 649 -62.13 -69.40 -51.15
CA ASP A 649 -63.56 -69.58 -51.42
C ASP A 649 -64.23 -70.34 -50.25
N PHE A 650 -65.24 -69.73 -49.63
CA PHE A 650 -65.98 -70.29 -48.49
C PHE A 650 -67.15 -71.13 -48.99
N VAL A 651 -67.00 -72.46 -49.06
CA VAL A 651 -68.15 -73.34 -49.32
C VAL A 651 -68.82 -73.68 -47.99
N ASN A 652 -70.09 -73.27 -47.83
CA ASN A 652 -70.93 -73.51 -46.64
C ASN A 652 -70.97 -74.97 -46.20
#